data_AF-A0A9D2QBI5-F1
#
_entry.id   AF-A0A9D2QBI5-F1
#
_cell.length_a   1.000
_cell.length_b   1.000
_cell.length_c   1.000
_cell.angle_alpha   90.00
_cell.angle_beta   90.00
_cell.angle_gamma   90.00
#
_symmetry.space_group_name_H-M   'P 1'
#
loop_
_entity.id
_entity.type
_entity.pdbx_description
1 polymer ?
#
loop_
_entity_poly.entity_id
_entity_poly.type
_entity_poly.pdbx_seq_one_letter_code
_entity_poly.pdbx_strand_id
1 'polypeptide(L)'
;MIDRKAAGAVTEERKRNISFILTIILSSVYLIWRIFFTIPWGAGILQAAAGVMLAAAEAVTTGGMIELMAGRMKRKSHEIPLPDVPDARFPDVDVFIATHNEAPELLYKTVNACTFLEYPEKGKVHIYVCDDGNRREIKEMAESLGAGYLGMADNRHAKSGNYNNALAHTSSPLIATFDADMIPRREFLVRTVPYFLTPDVRMGLVQTPQSFYNQDLFRFNLFSEKDIPNEQDFFSREINILRNATNTAAYTGSNTVILRAALEEIGGFPYDTVTEDFETSLRLQKAGYVTYASSEVLAAGLSTTTVESMIGQRVRWARGVIQSIQNTNAVFTRELPLAARLSYLNAYLYWWSFLCRMIFILAPVLFALFGFRLVECGFWELLIFWLPSHLSYRVSVEYLSGNIRNVRWSQIIDTILAPYLIIPVLLESVGIHQQKFKVTDKKKRRQKTAGARYLIPHGILILLTAAALLHFVRGKYGMALVYSSVIIFWLGYNLTALIYAVLFMMGRESRRISDRIGAVEKAEITVGGRIWSGETVDVSEEGIALRITDPGAGENGKEFRIRRGETFSITVTAKYYRALLNAVCAYTRREQGGGWFVTASVSPEDETDRRNWLQIIHDREHSLPREIDPWMTLYDEVSRNIRRRWRERKEVSRWNT
;
A
#
# COMPACT_ATOMS: atom_id res chain seq x y z
N MET A 1 -3.55 -21.99 29.71
CA MET A 1 -3.52 -20.59 29.19
C MET A 1 -3.76 -20.53 27.67
N ILE A 2 -3.35 -21.56 26.92
CA ILE A 2 -3.59 -21.68 25.45
C ILE A 2 -5.08 -21.89 25.13
N ASP A 3 -5.80 -22.74 25.87
CA ASP A 3 -7.24 -23.00 25.63
C ASP A 3 -8.15 -21.79 25.83
N ARG A 4 -7.83 -20.90 26.79
CA ARG A 4 -8.60 -19.66 27.00
C ARG A 4 -8.40 -18.66 25.85
N LYS A 5 -7.22 -18.61 25.25
CA LYS A 5 -6.95 -17.77 24.07
C LYS A 5 -7.65 -18.31 22.82
N ALA A 6 -7.64 -19.64 22.63
CA ALA A 6 -8.35 -20.29 21.55
C ALA A 6 -9.88 -20.11 21.66
N ALA A 7 -10.45 -20.31 22.86
CA ALA A 7 -11.87 -20.06 23.10
C ALA A 7 -12.28 -18.59 22.90
N GLY A 8 -11.42 -17.65 23.31
CA GLY A 8 -11.61 -16.22 23.04
C GLY A 8 -11.61 -15.90 21.54
N ALA A 9 -10.67 -16.46 20.77
CA ALA A 9 -10.58 -16.24 19.33
C ALA A 9 -11.79 -16.81 18.56
N VAL A 10 -12.29 -17.98 18.95
CA VAL A 10 -13.52 -18.57 18.37
C VAL A 10 -14.75 -17.71 18.65
N THR A 11 -14.82 -17.12 19.85
CA THR A 11 -15.91 -16.22 20.25
C THR A 11 -15.91 -14.94 19.44
N GLU A 12 -14.75 -14.34 19.21
CA GLU A 12 -14.62 -13.12 18.39
C GLU A 12 -14.90 -13.38 16.90
N GLU A 13 -14.46 -14.52 16.35
CA GLU A 13 -14.81 -14.92 14.99
C GLU A 13 -16.32 -15.10 14.81
N ARG A 14 -16.99 -15.71 15.78
CA ARG A 14 -18.45 -15.89 15.74
C ARG A 14 -19.18 -14.55 15.78
N LYS A 15 -18.79 -13.64 16.67
CA LYS A 15 -19.34 -12.27 16.74
C LYS A 15 -19.16 -11.53 15.42
N ARG A 16 -17.95 -11.59 14.86
CA ARG A 16 -17.61 -11.01 13.56
C ARG A 16 -18.54 -11.51 12.45
N ASN A 17 -18.68 -12.83 12.33
CA ASN A 17 -19.51 -13.43 11.28
C ASN A 17 -20.99 -13.10 11.46
N ILE A 18 -21.49 -13.03 12.70
CA ILE A 18 -22.85 -12.55 12.99
C ILE A 18 -23.03 -11.09 12.54
N SER A 19 -22.06 -10.22 12.84
CA SER A 19 -22.08 -8.82 12.38
C SER A 19 -22.15 -8.74 10.85
N PHE A 20 -21.35 -9.52 10.13
CA PHE A 20 -21.36 -9.55 8.67
C PHE A 20 -22.71 -10.00 8.11
N ILE A 21 -23.27 -11.10 8.63
CA ILE A 21 -24.58 -11.60 8.19
C ILE A 21 -25.67 -10.54 8.42
N LEU A 22 -25.67 -9.91 9.60
CA LEU A 22 -26.61 -8.84 9.93
C LEU A 22 -26.46 -7.66 8.96
N THR A 23 -25.22 -7.21 8.68
CA THR A 23 -24.97 -6.14 7.72
C THR A 23 -25.45 -6.52 6.32
N ILE A 24 -25.17 -7.73 5.85
CA ILE A 24 -25.63 -8.20 4.53
C ILE A 24 -27.16 -8.13 4.44
N ILE A 25 -27.88 -8.58 5.46
CA ILE A 25 -29.35 -8.53 5.52
C ILE A 25 -29.83 -7.07 5.49
N LEU A 26 -29.34 -6.23 6.41
CA LEU A 26 -29.78 -4.84 6.53
C LEU A 26 -29.46 -4.02 5.27
N SER A 27 -28.27 -4.20 4.69
CA SER A 27 -27.88 -3.55 3.44
C SER A 27 -28.71 -4.04 2.25
N SER A 28 -29.07 -5.33 2.20
CA SER A 28 -29.94 -5.85 1.14
C SER A 28 -31.35 -5.27 1.24
N VAL A 29 -31.92 -5.22 2.45
CA VAL A 29 -33.23 -4.59 2.71
C VAL A 29 -33.20 -3.11 2.33
N TYR A 30 -32.13 -2.39 2.71
CA TYR A 30 -31.93 -0.99 2.32
C TYR A 30 -31.89 -0.81 0.80
N LEU A 31 -31.11 -1.63 0.08
CA LEU A 31 -31.00 -1.52 -1.38
C LEU A 31 -32.30 -1.85 -2.10
N ILE A 32 -33.05 -2.86 -1.64
CA ILE A 32 -34.38 -3.18 -2.19
C ILE A 32 -35.31 -1.98 -2.00
N TRP A 33 -35.37 -1.42 -0.79
CA TRP A 33 -36.14 -0.21 -0.51
C TRP A 33 -35.72 0.95 -1.43
N ARG A 34 -34.41 1.19 -1.53
CA ARG A 34 -33.82 2.26 -2.33
C ARG A 34 -34.20 2.14 -3.81
N ILE A 35 -34.06 0.96 -4.41
CA ILE A 35 -34.28 0.72 -5.84
C ILE A 35 -35.76 0.81 -6.20
N PHE A 36 -36.65 0.24 -5.39
CA PHE A 36 -38.06 0.10 -5.78
C PHE A 36 -38.96 1.23 -5.29
N PHE A 37 -38.61 1.93 -4.21
CA PHE A 37 -39.55 2.85 -3.54
C PHE A 37 -39.09 4.30 -3.49
N THR A 38 -37.84 4.60 -3.83
CA THR A 38 -37.28 5.96 -3.59
C THR A 38 -36.76 6.67 -4.84
N ILE A 39 -36.91 6.06 -6.01
CA ILE A 39 -36.51 6.69 -7.27
C ILE A 39 -37.59 7.73 -7.65
N PRO A 40 -37.22 9.00 -7.91
CA PRO A 40 -38.17 10.10 -8.08
C PRO A 40 -38.75 10.14 -9.50
N TRP A 41 -39.48 9.09 -9.90
CA TRP A 41 -40.04 8.94 -11.26
C TRP A 41 -40.96 10.09 -11.66
N GLY A 42 -41.67 10.69 -10.70
CA GLY A 42 -42.59 11.81 -10.93
C GLY A 42 -41.93 13.20 -10.93
N ALA A 43 -40.64 13.32 -10.60
CA ALA A 43 -39.98 14.63 -10.45
C ALA A 43 -39.33 15.17 -11.74
N GLY A 44 -39.25 14.37 -12.80
CA GLY A 44 -38.63 14.70 -14.08
C GLY A 44 -37.55 13.69 -14.49
N ILE A 45 -37.24 13.64 -15.80
CA ILE A 45 -36.32 12.64 -16.35
C ILE A 45 -34.90 12.77 -15.80
N LEU A 46 -34.42 14.00 -15.58
CA LEU A 46 -33.08 14.25 -15.04
C LEU A 46 -32.99 13.81 -13.57
N GLN A 47 -34.02 14.07 -12.77
CA GLN A 47 -34.12 13.66 -11.37
C GLN A 47 -34.18 12.13 -11.27
N ALA A 48 -35.00 11.49 -12.10
CA ALA A 48 -35.08 10.03 -12.16
C ALA A 48 -33.73 9.40 -12.54
N ALA A 49 -33.08 9.91 -13.58
CA ALA A 49 -31.75 9.44 -14.00
C ALA A 49 -30.70 9.62 -12.88
N ALA A 50 -30.68 10.78 -12.22
CA ALA A 50 -29.79 11.02 -11.09
C ALA A 50 -30.09 10.11 -9.88
N GLY A 51 -31.38 9.85 -9.62
CA GLY A 51 -31.81 8.91 -8.59
C GLY A 51 -31.35 7.49 -8.86
N VAL A 52 -31.43 7.04 -10.12
CA VAL A 52 -30.92 5.73 -10.58
C VAL A 52 -29.39 5.69 -10.47
N MET A 53 -28.67 6.73 -10.91
CA MET A 53 -27.21 6.80 -10.78
C MET A 53 -26.76 6.72 -9.32
N LEU A 54 -27.46 7.42 -8.41
CA LEU A 54 -27.17 7.35 -6.99
C LEU A 54 -27.43 5.94 -6.43
N ALA A 55 -28.57 5.32 -6.77
CA ALA A 55 -28.88 3.94 -6.34
C ALA A 55 -27.87 2.92 -6.89
N ALA A 56 -27.40 3.09 -8.13
CA ALA A 56 -26.36 2.26 -8.73
C ALA A 56 -25.01 2.42 -8.00
N ALA A 57 -24.62 3.65 -7.65
CA ALA A 57 -23.42 3.90 -6.86
C ALA A 57 -23.48 3.23 -5.48
N GLU A 58 -24.63 3.29 -4.81
CA GLU A 58 -24.89 2.58 -3.55
C GLU A 58 -24.83 1.06 -3.71
N ALA A 59 -25.41 0.52 -4.78
CA ALA A 59 -25.39 -0.91 -5.08
C ALA A 59 -23.98 -1.43 -5.38
N VAL A 60 -23.18 -0.70 -6.16
CA VAL A 60 -21.78 -1.06 -6.48
C VAL A 60 -20.94 -1.14 -5.21
N THR A 61 -20.97 -0.08 -4.39
CA THR A 61 -20.17 0.01 -3.16
C THR A 61 -20.60 -1.02 -2.11
N THR A 62 -21.90 -1.25 -1.96
CA THR A 62 -22.45 -2.26 -1.05
C THR A 62 -22.12 -3.67 -1.52
N GLY A 63 -22.32 -3.96 -2.81
CA GLY A 63 -22.06 -5.29 -3.38
C GLY A 63 -20.60 -5.70 -3.26
N GLY A 64 -19.67 -4.80 -3.54
CA GLY A 64 -18.24 -5.06 -3.34
C GLY A 64 -17.88 -5.36 -1.88
N MET A 65 -18.53 -4.69 -0.93
CA MET A 65 -18.31 -4.94 0.50
C MET A 65 -18.91 -6.27 0.96
N ILE A 66 -20.07 -6.67 0.42
CA ILE A 66 -20.67 -7.99 0.67
C ILE A 66 -19.72 -9.10 0.18
N GLU A 67 -19.12 -8.95 -1.00
CA GLU A 67 -18.16 -9.91 -1.54
C GLU A 67 -16.92 -10.06 -0.63
N LEU A 68 -16.36 -8.95 -0.16
CA LEU A 68 -15.24 -8.97 0.79
C LEU A 68 -15.60 -9.60 2.14
N MET A 69 -16.79 -9.31 2.68
CA MET A 69 -17.27 -9.95 3.92
C MET A 69 -17.41 -11.47 3.74
N ALA A 70 -17.95 -11.91 2.60
CA ALA A 70 -18.04 -13.33 2.26
C ALA A 70 -16.64 -13.97 2.15
N GLY A 71 -15.68 -13.30 1.52
CA GLY A 71 -14.28 -13.73 1.49
C GLY A 71 -13.66 -13.83 2.88
N ARG A 72 -13.91 -12.85 3.76
CA ARG A 72 -13.41 -12.85 5.15
C ARG A 72 -13.95 -14.01 5.98
N MET A 73 -15.22 -14.36 5.82
CA MET A 73 -15.81 -15.53 6.50
C MET A 73 -15.19 -16.86 6.02
N LYS A 74 -14.73 -16.91 4.77
CA LYS A 74 -14.12 -18.11 4.16
C LYS A 74 -12.59 -18.13 4.24
N ARG A 75 -11.94 -17.12 4.81
CA ARG A 75 -10.47 -16.97 4.81
C ARG A 75 -9.76 -18.22 5.35
N LYS A 76 -10.14 -18.71 6.53
CA LYS A 76 -9.48 -19.85 7.19
C LYS A 76 -9.57 -21.14 6.39
N SER A 77 -10.66 -21.36 5.64
CA SER A 77 -10.83 -22.59 4.87
C SER A 77 -10.01 -22.59 3.57
N HIS A 78 -9.41 -21.46 3.19
CA HIS A 78 -8.57 -21.30 2.00
C HIS A 78 -7.15 -20.86 2.35
N GLU A 79 -6.79 -20.92 3.63
CA GLU A 79 -5.42 -20.72 4.09
C GLU A 79 -4.63 -22.00 3.84
N ILE A 80 -3.59 -21.90 3.03
CA ILE A 80 -2.66 -23.00 2.80
C ILE A 80 -1.55 -22.83 3.84
N PRO A 81 -1.42 -23.74 4.82
CA PRO A 81 -0.29 -23.70 5.75
C PRO A 81 1.00 -23.88 4.96
N LEU A 82 2.08 -23.23 5.38
CA LEU A 82 3.39 -23.43 4.75
C LEU A 82 3.77 -24.92 4.87
N PRO A 83 3.95 -25.64 3.75
CA PRO A 83 4.30 -27.06 3.81
C PRO A 83 5.69 -27.25 4.44
N ASP A 84 5.82 -28.25 5.30
CA ASP A 84 7.13 -28.73 5.77
C ASP A 84 7.68 -29.70 4.72
N VAL A 85 8.78 -29.32 4.08
CA VAL A 85 9.35 -30.03 2.94
C VAL A 85 10.84 -30.26 3.19
N PRO A 86 11.36 -31.48 2.95
CA PRO A 86 12.78 -31.75 3.09
C PRO A 86 13.61 -30.87 2.16
N ASP A 87 14.74 -30.37 2.66
CA ASP A 87 15.69 -29.52 1.92
C ASP A 87 16.04 -30.05 0.52
N ALA A 88 16.20 -31.37 0.39
CA ALA A 88 16.52 -32.03 -0.89
C ALA A 88 15.45 -31.86 -1.99
N ARG A 89 14.20 -31.51 -1.62
CA ARG A 89 13.10 -31.30 -2.57
C ARG A 89 13.01 -29.87 -3.09
N PHE A 90 13.81 -28.94 -2.56
CA PHE A 90 13.83 -27.56 -3.05
C PHE A 90 14.38 -27.53 -4.48
N PRO A 91 13.61 -26.98 -5.45
CA PRO A 91 14.00 -26.96 -6.86
C PRO A 91 14.93 -25.78 -7.19
N ASP A 92 15.46 -25.72 -8.41
CA ASP A 92 16.12 -24.50 -8.89
C ASP A 92 15.15 -23.32 -8.99
N VAL A 93 15.67 -22.10 -8.76
CA VAL A 93 14.92 -20.85 -8.81
C VAL A 93 15.71 -19.79 -9.58
N ASP A 94 15.09 -19.20 -10.60
CA ASP A 94 15.59 -18.00 -11.24
C ASP A 94 15.02 -16.76 -10.53
N VAL A 95 15.86 -15.83 -10.10
CA VAL A 95 15.46 -14.56 -9.48
C VAL A 95 15.63 -13.44 -10.49
N PHE A 96 14.53 -12.94 -11.03
CA PHE A 96 14.51 -11.84 -12.00
C PHE A 96 14.30 -10.50 -11.31
N ILE A 97 15.19 -9.56 -11.59
CA ILE A 97 15.13 -8.17 -11.09
C ILE A 97 14.99 -7.24 -12.28
N ALA A 98 13.80 -6.68 -12.50
CA ALA A 98 13.53 -5.81 -13.65
C ALA A 98 13.99 -4.36 -13.40
N THR A 99 14.64 -3.76 -14.40
CA THR A 99 15.00 -2.35 -14.39
C THR A 99 14.89 -1.72 -15.78
N HIS A 100 14.56 -0.42 -15.80
CA HIS A 100 14.46 0.37 -17.04
C HIS A 100 15.29 1.65 -16.98
N ASN A 101 15.08 2.48 -15.94
CA ASN A 101 15.78 3.76 -15.78
C ASN A 101 16.21 4.07 -14.34
N GLU A 102 16.04 3.10 -13.44
CA GLU A 102 16.44 3.23 -12.05
C GLU A 102 17.95 3.42 -11.91
N ALA A 103 18.35 4.21 -10.92
CA ALA A 103 19.77 4.46 -10.65
C ALA A 103 20.47 3.18 -10.16
N PRO A 104 21.76 2.98 -10.50
CA PRO A 104 22.53 1.83 -10.03
C PRO A 104 22.47 1.63 -8.52
N GLU A 105 22.56 2.71 -7.73
CA GLU A 105 22.47 2.67 -6.27
C GLU A 105 21.13 2.17 -5.72
N LEU A 106 20.02 2.45 -6.42
CA LEU A 106 18.72 1.92 -6.02
C LEU A 106 18.66 0.42 -6.27
N LEU A 107 19.09 0.01 -7.47
CA LEU A 107 19.08 -1.39 -7.89
C LEU A 107 20.06 -2.24 -7.08
N TYR A 108 21.24 -1.70 -6.75
CA TYR A 108 22.26 -2.35 -5.94
C TYR A 108 21.69 -2.90 -4.62
N LYS A 109 20.79 -2.16 -3.96
CA LYS A 109 20.16 -2.60 -2.70
C LYS A 109 19.35 -3.89 -2.89
N THR A 110 18.57 -3.95 -3.97
CA THR A 110 17.73 -5.10 -4.29
C THR A 110 18.57 -6.30 -4.73
N VAL A 111 19.55 -6.09 -5.62
CA VAL A 111 20.46 -7.16 -6.05
C VAL A 111 21.26 -7.70 -4.87
N ASN A 112 21.81 -6.81 -4.03
CA ASN A 112 22.51 -7.19 -2.82
C ASN A 112 21.63 -8.06 -1.93
N ALA A 113 20.40 -7.66 -1.63
CA ALA A 113 19.49 -8.47 -0.81
C ALA A 113 19.17 -9.84 -1.43
N CYS A 114 19.06 -9.93 -2.76
CA CYS A 114 18.89 -11.23 -3.44
C CYS A 114 20.06 -12.19 -3.17
N THR A 115 21.30 -11.68 -3.04
CA THR A 115 22.48 -12.52 -2.71
C THR A 115 22.43 -13.12 -1.30
N PHE A 116 21.63 -12.54 -0.39
CA PHE A 116 21.45 -13.02 0.99
C PHE A 116 20.27 -13.99 1.17
N LEU A 117 19.48 -14.26 0.13
CA LEU A 117 18.31 -15.15 0.19
C LEU A 117 18.68 -16.53 0.75
N GLU A 118 18.08 -16.92 1.86
CA GLU A 118 18.21 -18.27 2.41
C GLU A 118 17.61 -19.29 1.47
N TYR A 119 18.37 -20.35 1.25
CA TYR A 119 17.99 -21.51 0.46
C TYR A 119 18.82 -22.70 0.89
N PRO A 120 18.27 -23.93 0.96
CA PRO A 120 19.03 -25.09 1.43
C PRO A 120 20.31 -25.34 0.63
N GLU A 121 20.22 -25.23 -0.70
CA GLU A 121 21.35 -25.34 -1.60
C GLU A 121 21.54 -24.03 -2.37
N LYS A 122 22.49 -23.19 -1.93
CA LYS A 122 22.73 -21.87 -2.55
C LYS A 122 22.97 -21.92 -4.07
N GLY A 123 23.57 -23.01 -4.57
CA GLY A 123 23.81 -23.20 -6.01
C GLY A 123 22.56 -23.37 -6.88
N LYS A 124 21.37 -23.53 -6.26
CA LYS A 124 20.07 -23.61 -6.94
C LYS A 124 19.38 -22.25 -7.11
N VAL A 125 19.97 -21.17 -6.61
CA VAL A 125 19.42 -19.81 -6.71
C VAL A 125 20.22 -19.01 -7.72
N HIS A 126 19.60 -18.69 -8.86
CA HIS A 126 20.24 -18.03 -9.99
C HIS A 126 19.69 -16.60 -10.13
N ILE A 127 20.51 -15.59 -9.84
CA ILE A 127 20.05 -14.19 -9.80
C ILE A 127 20.36 -13.51 -11.14
N TYR A 128 19.36 -12.87 -11.75
CA TYR A 128 19.48 -12.17 -13.03
C TYR A 128 18.91 -10.75 -12.97
N VAL A 129 19.73 -9.78 -13.34
CA VAL A 129 19.29 -8.40 -13.60
C VAL A 129 18.80 -8.33 -15.05
N CYS A 130 17.53 -8.01 -15.20
CA CYS A 130 16.84 -7.90 -16.49
C CYS A 130 16.76 -6.40 -16.84
N ASP A 131 17.53 -5.94 -17.83
CA ASP A 131 17.70 -4.50 -18.12
C ASP A 131 17.27 -4.12 -19.54
N ASP A 132 16.17 -3.37 -19.62
CA ASP A 132 15.58 -2.88 -20.87
C ASP A 132 16.43 -1.81 -21.58
N GLY A 133 17.41 -1.24 -20.87
CA GLY A 133 18.27 -0.17 -21.40
C GLY A 133 19.62 -0.64 -21.90
N ASN A 134 19.96 -1.93 -21.74
CA ASN A 134 21.29 -2.49 -22.01
C ASN A 134 22.45 -1.61 -21.45
N ARG A 135 22.33 -1.15 -20.20
CA ARG A 135 23.20 -0.16 -19.56
C ARG A 135 24.46 -0.80 -18.99
N ARG A 136 25.63 -0.36 -19.47
CA ARG A 136 26.95 -0.88 -19.06
C ARG A 136 27.19 -0.82 -17.54
N GLU A 137 26.86 0.31 -16.92
CA GLU A 137 27.02 0.50 -15.46
C GLU A 137 26.18 -0.49 -14.63
N ILE A 138 25.03 -0.94 -15.15
CA ILE A 138 24.18 -1.93 -14.49
C ILE A 138 24.77 -3.33 -14.65
N LYS A 139 25.30 -3.63 -15.84
CA LYS A 139 26.02 -4.89 -16.10
C LYS A 139 27.22 -5.04 -15.17
N GLU A 140 28.07 -4.02 -15.08
CA GLU A 140 29.25 -4.01 -14.20
C GLU A 140 28.86 -4.20 -12.71
N MET A 141 27.76 -3.59 -12.27
CA MET A 141 27.23 -3.77 -10.90
C MET A 141 26.68 -5.18 -10.66
N ALA A 142 25.96 -5.76 -11.64
CA ALA A 142 25.46 -7.12 -11.52
C ALA A 142 26.61 -8.13 -11.40
N GLU A 143 27.61 -8.00 -12.26
CA GLU A 143 28.81 -8.86 -12.29
C GLU A 143 29.60 -8.75 -10.97
N SER A 144 29.77 -7.55 -10.41
CA SER A 144 30.49 -7.37 -9.14
C SER A 144 29.79 -8.00 -7.94
N LEU A 145 28.47 -8.15 -7.99
CA LEU A 145 27.67 -8.85 -6.98
C LEU A 145 27.50 -10.35 -7.25
N GLY A 146 28.05 -10.86 -8.36
CA GLY A 146 27.93 -12.26 -8.78
C GLY A 146 26.55 -12.62 -9.36
N ALA A 147 25.78 -11.62 -9.82
CA ALA A 147 24.50 -11.81 -10.50
C ALA A 147 24.70 -11.85 -12.03
N GLY A 148 23.87 -12.63 -12.72
CA GLY A 148 23.78 -12.62 -14.17
C GLY A 148 23.15 -11.32 -14.69
N TYR A 149 23.46 -10.97 -15.94
CA TYR A 149 22.91 -9.79 -16.61
C TYR A 149 22.27 -10.17 -17.94
N LEU A 150 21.01 -9.80 -18.11
CA LEU A 150 20.20 -10.04 -19.31
C LEU A 150 19.73 -8.69 -19.85
N GLY A 151 20.52 -8.11 -20.73
CA GLY A 151 20.17 -6.86 -21.42
C GLY A 151 19.28 -7.11 -22.65
N MET A 152 18.35 -6.20 -22.92
CA MET A 152 17.52 -6.24 -24.12
C MET A 152 17.60 -4.90 -24.86
N ALA A 153 18.24 -4.88 -26.03
CA ALA A 153 18.22 -3.71 -26.91
C ALA A 153 16.83 -3.56 -27.57
N ASP A 154 16.38 -2.32 -27.76
CA ASP A 154 15.15 -1.97 -28.47
C ASP A 154 13.84 -2.58 -27.90
N ASN A 155 13.76 -2.78 -26.59
CA ASN A 155 12.54 -3.31 -25.98
C ASN A 155 11.32 -2.39 -26.21
N ARG A 156 10.29 -2.91 -26.90
CA ARG A 156 9.03 -2.22 -27.20
C ARG A 156 7.88 -2.60 -26.28
N HIS A 157 8.04 -3.63 -25.47
CA HIS A 157 7.00 -4.21 -24.62
C HIS A 157 7.25 -4.00 -23.13
N ALA A 158 8.14 -3.06 -22.77
CA ALA A 158 8.46 -2.73 -21.39
C ALA A 158 8.74 -3.99 -20.55
N LYS A 159 8.23 -4.04 -19.32
CA LYS A 159 8.53 -5.11 -18.36
C LYS A 159 8.18 -6.51 -18.87
N SER A 160 7.11 -6.69 -19.64
CA SER A 160 6.78 -7.98 -20.26
C SER A 160 7.85 -8.45 -21.24
N GLY A 161 8.35 -7.54 -22.09
CA GLY A 161 9.44 -7.83 -23.01
C GLY A 161 10.71 -8.26 -22.29
N ASN A 162 11.04 -7.56 -21.20
CA ASN A 162 12.19 -7.85 -20.38
C ASN A 162 12.13 -9.26 -19.77
N TYR A 163 11.00 -9.59 -19.13
CA TYR A 163 10.83 -10.88 -18.48
C TYR A 163 10.70 -12.03 -19.48
N ASN A 164 10.06 -11.83 -20.64
CA ASN A 164 10.02 -12.87 -21.67
C ASN A 164 11.39 -13.10 -22.31
N ASN A 165 12.21 -12.05 -22.46
CA ASN A 165 13.62 -12.22 -22.84
C ASN A 165 14.38 -13.04 -21.79
N ALA A 166 14.19 -12.75 -20.51
CA ALA A 166 14.82 -13.53 -19.44
C ALA A 166 14.33 -14.99 -19.41
N LEU A 167 13.03 -15.21 -19.61
CA LEU A 167 12.41 -16.53 -19.67
C LEU A 167 13.06 -17.40 -20.76
N ALA A 168 13.40 -16.82 -21.91
CA ALA A 168 14.04 -17.52 -23.04
C ALA A 168 15.51 -17.90 -22.80
N HIS A 169 16.19 -17.27 -21.83
CA HIS A 169 17.61 -17.49 -21.54
C HIS A 169 17.88 -18.30 -20.26
N THR A 170 16.83 -18.74 -19.58
CA THR A 170 16.91 -19.39 -18.26
C THR A 170 15.96 -20.59 -18.21
N SER A 171 16.15 -21.50 -17.27
CA SER A 171 15.46 -22.81 -17.28
C SER A 171 14.98 -23.32 -15.92
N SER A 172 15.12 -22.54 -14.84
CA SER A 172 14.75 -23.01 -13.51
C SER A 172 13.22 -23.19 -13.39
N PRO A 173 12.72 -24.25 -12.73
CA PRO A 173 11.28 -24.53 -12.67
C PRO A 173 10.47 -23.46 -11.93
N LEU A 174 11.10 -22.67 -11.05
CA LEU A 174 10.48 -21.53 -10.37
C LEU A 174 11.15 -20.22 -10.76
N ILE A 175 10.36 -19.15 -10.82
CA ILE A 175 10.81 -17.80 -11.13
C ILE A 175 10.36 -16.86 -10.02
N ALA A 176 11.29 -16.23 -9.31
CA ALA A 176 11.01 -15.15 -8.39
C ALA A 176 11.17 -13.80 -9.11
N THR A 177 10.23 -12.88 -8.95
CA THR A 177 10.27 -11.57 -9.61
C THR A 177 10.33 -10.43 -8.61
N PHE A 178 11.26 -9.49 -8.81
CA PHE A 178 11.39 -8.26 -8.04
C PHE A 178 11.49 -7.01 -8.94
N ASP A 179 10.82 -5.94 -8.53
CA ASP A 179 11.12 -4.60 -9.06
C ASP A 179 12.46 -4.10 -8.52
N ALA A 180 13.14 -3.22 -9.27
CA ALA A 180 14.43 -2.62 -8.89
C ALA A 180 14.47 -2.00 -7.49
N ASP A 181 13.32 -1.58 -6.93
CA ASP A 181 13.17 -0.95 -5.62
C ASP A 181 12.52 -1.84 -4.56
N MET A 182 12.31 -3.13 -4.83
CA MET A 182 11.70 -4.08 -3.88
C MET A 182 12.76 -4.98 -3.27
N ILE A 183 13.17 -4.66 -2.04
CA ILE A 183 14.26 -5.33 -1.34
C ILE A 183 13.70 -6.57 -0.61
N PRO A 184 14.05 -7.81 -1.01
CA PRO A 184 13.59 -9.00 -0.32
C PRO A 184 14.25 -9.17 1.05
N ARG A 185 13.53 -9.81 1.96
CA ARG A 185 14.07 -10.37 3.19
C ARG A 185 14.75 -11.70 2.90
N ARG A 186 15.74 -12.08 3.73
CA ARG A 186 16.50 -13.32 3.53
C ARG A 186 15.61 -14.56 3.49
N GLU A 187 14.49 -14.57 4.23
CA GLU A 187 13.60 -15.73 4.28
C GLU A 187 12.65 -15.87 3.08
N PHE A 188 12.68 -14.95 2.10
CA PHE A 188 11.67 -14.89 1.04
C PHE A 188 11.44 -16.23 0.32
N LEU A 189 12.50 -16.92 -0.11
CA LEU A 189 12.38 -18.17 -0.87
C LEU A 189 11.93 -19.34 0.01
N VAL A 190 12.52 -19.52 1.20
CA VAL A 190 12.15 -20.59 2.14
C VAL A 190 10.72 -20.44 2.67
N ARG A 191 10.13 -19.25 2.61
CA ARG A 191 8.73 -18.98 2.99
C ARG A 191 7.75 -18.97 1.81
N THR A 192 8.20 -19.20 0.57
CA THR A 192 7.35 -19.17 -0.63
C THR A 192 7.45 -20.44 -1.48
N VAL A 193 8.65 -20.98 -1.68
CA VAL A 193 8.89 -22.18 -2.50
C VAL A 193 8.14 -23.42 -2.00
N PRO A 194 8.04 -23.70 -0.69
CA PRO A 194 7.35 -24.91 -0.22
C PRO A 194 5.90 -25.05 -0.71
N TYR A 195 5.20 -23.94 -0.97
CA TYR A 195 3.83 -23.97 -1.48
C TYR A 195 3.67 -24.70 -2.82
N PHE A 196 4.69 -24.66 -3.69
CA PHE A 196 4.68 -25.37 -4.99
C PHE A 196 4.80 -26.89 -4.84
N LEU A 197 5.14 -27.36 -3.65
CA LEU A 197 5.27 -28.77 -3.32
C LEU A 197 4.06 -29.29 -2.52
N THR A 198 3.01 -28.46 -2.36
CA THR A 198 1.75 -28.85 -1.73
C THR A 198 1.05 -29.92 -2.58
N PRO A 199 0.76 -31.11 -2.02
CA PRO A 199 0.03 -32.16 -2.73
C PRO A 199 -1.33 -31.66 -3.22
N ASP A 200 -1.76 -32.15 -4.39
CA ASP A 200 -3.08 -31.89 -4.99
C ASP A 200 -3.41 -30.41 -5.29
N VAL A 201 -2.43 -29.52 -5.19
CA VAL A 201 -2.57 -28.10 -5.53
C VAL A 201 -1.72 -27.77 -6.75
N ARG A 202 -2.37 -27.43 -7.86
CA ARG A 202 -1.69 -26.95 -9.08
C ARG A 202 -1.28 -25.48 -8.89
N MET A 203 -0.27 -25.23 -8.06
CA MET A 203 0.18 -23.87 -7.72
C MET A 203 0.82 -23.17 -8.94
N GLY A 204 0.23 -22.06 -9.37
CA GLY A 204 0.75 -21.23 -10.45
C GLY A 204 1.65 -20.11 -9.93
N LEU A 205 1.27 -19.45 -8.83
CA LEU A 205 2.08 -18.42 -8.20
C LEU A 205 1.80 -18.26 -6.70
N VAL A 206 2.80 -17.73 -6.00
CA VAL A 206 2.71 -17.29 -4.61
C VAL A 206 3.11 -15.82 -4.53
N GLN A 207 2.15 -14.95 -4.25
CA GLN A 207 2.32 -13.53 -4.04
C GLN A 207 2.50 -13.22 -2.56
N THR A 208 3.54 -12.47 -2.21
CA THR A 208 3.72 -11.90 -0.86
C THR A 208 3.29 -10.43 -0.85
N PRO A 209 2.84 -9.84 0.27
CA PRO A 209 2.37 -8.47 0.28
C PRO A 209 3.45 -7.48 -0.17
N GLN A 210 3.08 -6.52 -1.02
CA GLN A 210 3.93 -5.35 -1.27
C GLN A 210 3.82 -4.40 -0.09
N SER A 211 4.91 -4.27 0.66
CA SER A 211 5.05 -3.29 1.73
C SER A 211 6.11 -2.26 1.38
N PHE A 212 6.14 -1.14 2.10
CA PHE A 212 7.01 -0.01 1.80
C PHE A 212 7.74 0.46 3.04
N TYR A 213 9.04 0.70 2.92
CA TYR A 213 9.87 1.13 4.05
C TYR A 213 9.87 2.65 4.23
N ASN A 214 9.50 3.42 3.20
CA ASN A 214 9.30 4.85 3.30
C ASN A 214 7.84 5.21 3.60
N GLN A 215 7.63 6.45 4.05
CA GLN A 215 6.30 6.99 4.29
C GLN A 215 5.62 7.30 2.95
N ASP A 216 4.34 6.94 2.84
CA ASP A 216 3.54 7.33 1.69
C ASP A 216 3.06 8.78 1.85
N LEU A 217 2.54 9.36 0.77
CA LEU A 217 2.09 10.74 0.78
C LEU A 217 0.93 11.00 1.74
N PHE A 218 0.08 10.01 1.99
CA PHE A 218 -1.03 10.16 2.92
C PHE A 218 -0.51 10.37 4.34
N ARG A 219 0.46 9.55 4.78
CA ARG A 219 1.15 9.74 6.06
C ARG A 219 1.91 11.05 6.10
N PHE A 220 2.70 11.31 5.06
CA PHE A 220 3.65 12.42 5.04
C PHE A 220 2.97 13.80 4.94
N ASN A 221 2.06 13.99 3.97
CA ASN A 221 1.39 15.27 3.75
C ASN A 221 0.35 15.59 4.84
N LEU A 222 -0.20 14.57 5.50
CA LEU A 222 -1.19 14.75 6.56
C LEU A 222 -0.59 14.59 7.96
N PHE A 223 0.74 14.60 8.11
CA PHE A 223 1.42 14.50 9.41
C PHE A 223 0.88 13.37 10.31
N SER A 224 0.61 12.21 9.70
CA SER A 224 -0.02 11.06 10.33
C SER A 224 0.91 9.85 10.32
N GLU A 225 2.22 10.09 10.34
CA GLU A 225 3.27 9.08 10.15
C GLU A 225 3.27 7.98 11.21
N LYS A 226 2.66 8.25 12.38
CA LYS A 226 2.57 7.32 13.51
C LYS A 226 1.18 6.70 13.67
N ASP A 227 0.21 7.18 12.89
CA ASP A 227 -1.20 7.04 13.26
C ASP A 227 -2.04 6.30 12.22
N ILE A 228 -1.59 6.30 10.97
CA ILE A 228 -2.25 5.59 9.87
C ILE A 228 -1.25 4.63 9.20
N PRO A 229 -1.70 3.45 8.75
CA PRO A 229 -0.91 2.56 7.93
C PRO A 229 -0.66 3.11 6.51
N ASN A 230 0.22 2.44 5.75
CA ASN A 230 0.36 2.73 4.33
C ASN A 230 -0.97 2.45 3.63
N GLU A 231 -1.37 3.34 2.72
CA GLU A 231 -2.61 3.17 1.94
C GLU A 231 -2.71 1.79 1.27
N GLN A 232 -1.60 1.29 0.71
CA GLN A 232 -1.54 0.05 -0.05
C GLN A 232 -1.54 -1.21 0.82
N ASP A 233 -1.23 -1.10 2.11
CA ASP A 233 -1.24 -2.26 3.02
C ASP A 233 -2.65 -2.88 3.09
N PHE A 234 -3.70 -2.07 2.95
CA PHE A 234 -5.07 -2.59 2.92
C PHE A 234 -5.30 -3.53 1.73
N PHE A 235 -4.79 -3.20 0.54
CA PHE A 235 -4.91 -4.10 -0.60
C PHE A 235 -4.02 -5.34 -0.41
N SER A 236 -2.72 -5.14 -0.16
CA SER A 236 -1.73 -6.22 -0.16
C SER A 236 -1.89 -7.21 1.00
N ARG A 237 -2.26 -6.72 2.21
CA ARG A 237 -2.31 -7.54 3.45
C ARG A 237 -3.72 -7.97 3.84
N GLU A 238 -4.76 -7.42 3.21
CA GLU A 238 -6.15 -7.83 3.48
C GLU A 238 -6.83 -8.27 2.17
N ILE A 239 -7.10 -7.34 1.26
CA ILE A 239 -7.93 -7.63 0.07
C ILE A 239 -7.35 -8.79 -0.77
N ASN A 240 -6.06 -8.76 -1.10
CA ASN A 240 -5.47 -9.79 -1.96
C ASN A 240 -5.47 -11.18 -1.30
N ILE A 241 -5.34 -11.23 0.03
CA ILE A 241 -5.45 -12.47 0.81
C ILE A 241 -6.89 -12.99 0.80
N LEU A 242 -7.88 -12.10 0.94
CA LEU A 242 -9.29 -12.48 0.88
C LEU A 242 -9.67 -13.08 -0.49
N ARG A 243 -8.99 -12.66 -1.55
CA ARG A 243 -9.16 -13.20 -2.90
C ARG A 243 -8.67 -14.63 -3.07
N ASN A 244 -7.92 -15.19 -2.11
CA ASN A 244 -7.65 -16.63 -2.06
C ASN A 244 -8.96 -17.45 -2.03
N ALA A 245 -10.01 -16.94 -1.37
CA ALA A 245 -11.30 -17.64 -1.23
C ALA A 245 -12.05 -17.84 -2.56
N THR A 246 -11.64 -17.14 -3.62
CA THR A 246 -12.21 -17.25 -4.97
C THR A 246 -11.17 -17.66 -6.01
N ASN A 247 -9.95 -18.04 -5.58
CA ASN A 247 -8.78 -18.23 -6.44
C ASN A 247 -8.57 -17.04 -7.39
N THR A 248 -8.64 -15.82 -6.86
CA THR A 248 -8.42 -14.59 -7.66
C THR A 248 -7.29 -13.71 -7.12
N ALA A 249 -6.38 -14.26 -6.31
CA ALA A 249 -5.24 -13.51 -5.81
C ALA A 249 -4.42 -12.94 -6.98
N ALA A 250 -4.22 -11.62 -6.97
CA ALA A 250 -3.53 -10.93 -8.04
C ALA A 250 -2.02 -11.05 -7.88
N TYR A 251 -1.34 -11.29 -8.99
CA TYR A 251 0.07 -10.95 -9.14
C TYR A 251 0.18 -9.43 -9.32
N THR A 252 1.08 -8.83 -8.56
CA THR A 252 1.24 -7.38 -8.43
C THR A 252 2.56 -6.87 -9.02
N GLY A 253 3.25 -7.71 -9.80
CA GLY A 253 4.44 -7.35 -10.55
C GLY A 253 5.76 -7.58 -9.81
N SER A 254 5.73 -7.75 -8.49
CA SER A 254 6.92 -7.99 -7.66
C SER A 254 6.57 -8.90 -6.48
N ASN A 255 7.60 -9.35 -5.76
CA ASN A 255 7.51 -10.10 -4.50
C ASN A 255 6.72 -11.40 -4.67
N THR A 256 6.94 -12.08 -5.79
CA THR A 256 6.18 -13.25 -6.22
C THR A 256 7.12 -14.34 -6.69
N VAL A 257 6.77 -15.60 -6.41
CA VAL A 257 7.33 -16.78 -7.07
C VAL A 257 6.27 -17.35 -8.00
N ILE A 258 6.67 -17.76 -9.21
CA ILE A 258 5.80 -18.25 -10.29
C ILE A 258 6.33 -19.61 -10.76
N LEU A 259 5.44 -20.55 -11.04
CA LEU A 259 5.78 -21.81 -11.68
C LEU A 259 6.05 -21.57 -13.17
N ARG A 260 7.28 -21.84 -13.63
CA ARG A 260 7.68 -21.64 -15.03
C ARG A 260 6.76 -22.37 -16.01
N ALA A 261 6.49 -23.65 -15.77
CA ALA A 261 5.64 -24.44 -16.64
C ALA A 261 4.23 -23.85 -16.80
N ALA A 262 3.68 -23.25 -15.73
CA ALA A 262 2.38 -22.58 -15.79
C ALA A 262 2.43 -21.29 -16.63
N LEU A 263 3.52 -20.53 -16.48
CA LEU A 263 3.76 -19.31 -17.24
C LEU A 263 3.96 -19.60 -18.73
N GLU A 264 4.70 -20.66 -19.07
CA GLU A 264 4.91 -21.12 -20.45
C GLU A 264 3.59 -21.63 -21.07
N GLU A 265 2.75 -22.34 -20.32
CA GLU A 265 1.43 -22.80 -20.77
C GLU A 265 0.50 -21.65 -21.20
N ILE A 266 0.57 -20.50 -20.52
CA ILE A 266 -0.22 -19.32 -20.86
C ILE A 266 0.46 -18.40 -21.90
N GLY A 267 1.62 -18.81 -22.44
CA GLY A 267 2.37 -18.08 -23.47
C GLY A 267 3.31 -17.00 -22.96
N GLY A 268 3.76 -17.09 -21.70
CA GLY A 268 4.65 -16.11 -21.07
C GLY A 268 3.91 -14.91 -20.46
N PHE A 269 4.65 -13.84 -20.19
CA PHE A 269 4.08 -12.58 -19.72
C PHE A 269 3.31 -11.87 -20.86
N PRO A 270 2.07 -11.38 -20.65
CA PRO A 270 1.27 -10.73 -21.69
C PRO A 270 1.90 -9.41 -22.20
N TYR A 271 1.88 -9.21 -23.52
CA TYR A 271 2.45 -8.03 -24.18
C TYR A 271 1.46 -6.86 -24.34
N ASP A 272 0.16 -7.13 -24.52
CA ASP A 272 -0.85 -6.14 -24.92
C ASP A 272 -1.63 -5.56 -23.73
N THR A 273 -0.92 -5.22 -22.66
CA THR A 273 -1.49 -4.58 -21.46
C THR A 273 -0.44 -3.72 -20.76
N VAL A 274 -0.90 -2.69 -20.04
CA VAL A 274 -0.04 -1.86 -19.17
C VAL A 274 0.13 -2.42 -17.75
N THR A 275 -0.58 -3.52 -17.42
CA THR A 275 -0.46 -4.28 -16.18
C THR A 275 -0.38 -5.76 -16.52
N GLU A 276 0.77 -6.16 -17.06
CA GLU A 276 1.06 -7.54 -17.44
C GLU A 276 0.96 -8.50 -16.27
N ASP A 277 1.25 -7.99 -15.08
CA ASP A 277 1.21 -8.72 -13.81
C ASP A 277 -0.19 -9.22 -13.48
N PHE A 278 -1.16 -8.31 -13.40
CA PHE A 278 -2.54 -8.64 -13.08
C PHE A 278 -3.11 -9.61 -14.13
N GLU A 279 -2.83 -9.36 -15.41
CA GLU A 279 -3.28 -10.24 -16.48
C GLU A 279 -2.65 -11.64 -16.43
N THR A 280 -1.38 -11.74 -16.07
CA THR A 280 -0.68 -13.03 -15.88
C THR A 280 -1.41 -13.88 -14.84
N SER A 281 -1.71 -13.32 -13.66
CA SER A 281 -2.43 -14.08 -12.62
C SER A 281 -3.82 -14.55 -13.08
N LEU A 282 -4.53 -13.70 -13.83
CA LEU A 282 -5.84 -14.02 -14.38
C LEU A 282 -5.79 -15.11 -15.46
N ARG A 283 -4.79 -15.08 -16.34
CA ARG A 283 -4.57 -16.13 -17.34
C ARG A 283 -4.19 -17.46 -16.67
N LEU A 284 -3.36 -17.45 -15.63
CA LEU A 284 -3.03 -18.65 -14.84
C LEU A 284 -4.27 -19.28 -14.21
N GLN A 285 -5.15 -18.47 -13.62
CA GLN A 285 -6.40 -18.97 -13.04
C GLN A 285 -7.35 -19.55 -14.09
N LYS A 286 -7.44 -18.93 -15.28
CA LYS A 286 -8.19 -19.48 -16.42
C LYS A 286 -7.63 -20.83 -16.90
N ALA A 287 -6.31 -21.01 -16.83
CA ALA A 287 -5.65 -22.29 -17.09
C ALA A 287 -5.79 -23.32 -15.95
N GLY A 288 -6.52 -22.99 -14.88
CA GLY A 288 -6.81 -23.89 -13.76
C GLY A 288 -5.72 -23.95 -12.69
N TYR A 289 -4.77 -23.01 -12.70
CA TYR A 289 -3.77 -22.89 -11.64
C TYR A 289 -4.31 -22.13 -10.42
N VAL A 290 -3.78 -22.46 -9.25
CA VAL A 290 -4.01 -21.71 -8.02
C VAL A 290 -3.04 -20.55 -7.95
N THR A 291 -3.58 -19.35 -7.71
CA THR A 291 -2.79 -18.16 -7.39
C THR A 291 -3.02 -17.83 -5.93
N TYR A 292 -1.96 -17.84 -5.12
CA TYR A 292 -2.06 -17.71 -3.67
C TYR A 292 -1.39 -16.43 -3.16
N ALA A 293 -2.07 -15.69 -2.29
CA ALA A 293 -1.50 -14.57 -1.56
C ALA A 293 -1.19 -14.94 -0.10
N SER A 294 0.08 -14.83 0.30
CA SER A 294 0.53 -15.01 1.68
C SER A 294 0.31 -13.75 2.52
N SER A 295 0.17 -13.91 3.84
CA SER A 295 0.10 -12.79 4.79
C SER A 295 1.45 -12.23 5.22
N GLU A 296 2.54 -12.91 4.89
CA GLU A 296 3.88 -12.56 5.39
C GLU A 296 4.56 -11.53 4.50
N VAL A 297 4.94 -10.41 5.11
CA VAL A 297 5.73 -9.37 4.43
C VAL A 297 7.18 -9.85 4.31
N LEU A 298 7.56 -10.24 3.10
CA LEU A 298 8.87 -10.82 2.78
C LEU A 298 9.71 -9.92 1.85
N ALA A 299 9.22 -8.75 1.48
CA ALA A 299 9.97 -7.73 0.77
C ALA A 299 9.37 -6.34 1.04
N ALA A 300 10.20 -5.31 0.97
CA ALA A 300 9.78 -3.93 1.16
C ALA A 300 10.42 -3.00 0.11
N GLY A 301 9.62 -2.09 -0.45
CA GLY A 301 10.11 -1.15 -1.45
C GLY A 301 9.81 0.31 -1.18
N LEU A 302 9.84 1.12 -2.24
CA LEU A 302 9.61 2.56 -2.20
C LEU A 302 8.23 2.95 -2.71
N SER A 303 7.51 3.71 -1.88
CA SER A 303 6.28 4.39 -2.28
C SER A 303 6.60 5.72 -2.98
N THR A 304 5.69 6.16 -3.84
CA THR A 304 5.81 7.41 -4.58
C THR A 304 5.93 8.62 -3.65
N THR A 305 6.85 9.53 -3.95
CA THR A 305 7.16 10.70 -3.11
C THR A 305 6.61 12.02 -3.64
N THR A 306 5.88 12.01 -4.76
CA THR A 306 5.21 13.21 -5.31
C THR A 306 3.76 12.92 -5.69
N VAL A 307 2.88 13.91 -5.54
CA VAL A 307 1.45 13.77 -5.88
C VAL A 307 1.27 13.37 -7.34
N GLU A 308 2.08 13.92 -8.25
CA GLU A 308 2.05 13.61 -9.67
C GLU A 308 2.42 12.15 -9.96
N SER A 309 3.49 11.65 -9.35
CA SER A 309 3.89 10.23 -9.51
C SER A 309 2.84 9.27 -8.94
N MET A 310 2.24 9.61 -7.79
CA MET A 310 1.17 8.81 -7.18
C MET A 310 -0.07 8.75 -8.06
N ILE A 311 -0.57 9.90 -8.56
CA ILE A 311 -1.72 9.94 -9.46
C ILE A 311 -1.40 9.16 -10.75
N GLY A 312 -0.23 9.37 -11.35
CA GLY A 312 0.18 8.63 -12.54
C GLY A 312 0.23 7.11 -12.32
N GLN A 313 0.70 6.66 -11.15
CA GLN A 313 0.68 5.25 -10.78
C GLN A 313 -0.75 4.70 -10.65
N ARG A 314 -1.64 5.41 -9.94
CA ARG A 314 -3.04 4.99 -9.75
C ARG A 314 -3.83 4.98 -11.08
N VAL A 315 -3.59 5.96 -11.96
CA VAL A 315 -4.17 5.97 -13.32
C VAL A 315 -3.74 4.74 -14.10
N ARG A 316 -2.45 4.38 -14.07
CA ARG A 316 -1.94 3.19 -14.77
C ARG A 316 -2.61 1.92 -14.26
N TRP A 317 -2.71 1.76 -12.95
CA TRP A 317 -3.35 0.60 -12.34
C TRP A 317 -4.83 0.52 -12.69
N ALA A 318 -5.54 1.65 -12.64
CA ALA A 318 -6.94 1.71 -13.02
C ALA A 318 -7.18 1.21 -14.43
N ARG A 319 -6.40 1.76 -15.37
CA ARG A 319 -6.52 1.42 -16.77
C ARG A 319 -6.11 -0.01 -17.04
N GLY A 320 -4.97 -0.45 -16.51
CA GLY A 320 -4.48 -1.80 -16.71
C GLY A 320 -5.42 -2.88 -16.16
N VAL A 321 -5.95 -2.72 -14.94
CA VAL A 321 -6.90 -3.69 -14.38
C VAL A 321 -8.17 -3.78 -15.23
N ILE A 322 -8.72 -2.65 -15.66
CA ILE A 322 -9.90 -2.60 -16.54
C ILE A 322 -9.59 -3.30 -17.87
N GLN A 323 -8.47 -2.93 -18.50
CA GLN A 323 -8.02 -3.50 -19.76
C GLN A 323 -7.83 -5.01 -19.66
N SER A 324 -7.15 -5.50 -18.64
CA SER A 324 -6.87 -6.93 -18.48
C SER A 324 -8.12 -7.76 -18.18
N ILE A 325 -9.10 -7.21 -17.46
CA ILE A 325 -10.41 -7.84 -17.26
C ILE A 325 -11.17 -7.94 -18.59
N GLN A 326 -11.09 -6.90 -19.43
CA GLN A 326 -11.72 -6.87 -20.75
C GLN A 326 -11.02 -7.83 -21.73
N ASN A 327 -9.69 -7.77 -21.84
CA ASN A 327 -8.85 -8.62 -22.70
C ASN A 327 -9.12 -10.11 -22.48
N THR A 328 -9.28 -10.52 -21.22
CA THR A 328 -9.46 -11.93 -20.83
C THR A 328 -10.93 -12.34 -20.72
N ASN A 329 -11.85 -11.39 -20.88
CA ASN A 329 -13.29 -11.54 -20.68
C ASN A 329 -13.64 -12.16 -19.30
N ALA A 330 -12.93 -11.76 -18.24
CA ALA A 330 -12.96 -12.43 -16.94
C ALA A 330 -14.34 -12.45 -16.27
N VAL A 331 -15.18 -11.44 -16.55
CA VAL A 331 -16.53 -11.34 -15.97
C VAL A 331 -17.51 -12.32 -16.64
N PHE A 332 -17.32 -12.67 -17.91
CA PHE A 332 -18.29 -13.44 -18.69
C PHE A 332 -17.81 -14.82 -19.14
N THR A 333 -16.50 -15.10 -19.06
CA THR A 333 -15.95 -16.42 -19.43
C THR A 333 -16.53 -17.56 -18.57
N ARG A 334 -16.60 -18.76 -19.14
CA ARG A 334 -16.95 -20.01 -18.43
C ARG A 334 -15.72 -20.75 -17.89
N GLU A 335 -14.53 -20.31 -18.26
CA GLU A 335 -13.25 -20.86 -17.77
C GLU A 335 -13.04 -20.54 -16.27
N LEU A 336 -13.76 -19.56 -15.73
CA LEU A 336 -13.72 -19.16 -14.33
C LEU A 336 -15.03 -19.52 -13.61
N PRO A 337 -14.98 -20.02 -12.36
CA PRO A 337 -16.16 -20.20 -11.53
C PRO A 337 -16.90 -18.88 -11.29
N LEU A 338 -18.21 -18.95 -11.01
CA LEU A 338 -19.03 -17.75 -10.76
C LEU A 338 -18.45 -16.86 -9.65
N ALA A 339 -17.93 -17.45 -8.57
CA ALA A 339 -17.30 -16.69 -7.48
C ALA A 339 -16.08 -15.87 -7.94
N ALA A 340 -15.24 -16.46 -8.80
CA ALA A 340 -14.09 -15.75 -9.38
C ALA A 340 -14.55 -14.62 -10.31
N ARG A 341 -15.56 -14.87 -11.15
CA ARG A 341 -16.14 -13.86 -12.06
C ARG A 341 -16.73 -12.67 -11.30
N LEU A 342 -17.40 -12.92 -10.18
CA LEU A 342 -17.93 -11.86 -9.29
C LEU A 342 -16.80 -11.08 -8.61
N SER A 343 -15.72 -11.76 -8.20
CA SER A 343 -14.54 -11.10 -7.63
C SER A 343 -13.84 -10.19 -8.66
N TYR A 344 -13.73 -10.65 -9.91
CA TYR A 344 -13.21 -9.82 -11.01
C TYR A 344 -14.15 -8.67 -11.39
N LEU A 345 -15.47 -8.88 -11.36
CA LEU A 345 -16.42 -7.79 -11.51
C LEU A 345 -16.24 -6.75 -10.38
N ASN A 346 -16.01 -7.18 -9.14
CA ASN A 346 -15.72 -6.26 -8.05
C ASN A 346 -14.39 -5.51 -8.28
N ALA A 347 -13.33 -6.20 -8.74
CA ALA A 347 -12.06 -5.55 -9.09
C ALA A 347 -12.22 -4.49 -10.20
N TYR A 348 -13.08 -4.74 -11.19
CA TYR A 348 -13.46 -3.76 -12.21
C TYR A 348 -14.22 -2.57 -11.62
N LEU A 349 -15.27 -2.85 -10.84
CA LEU A 349 -16.15 -1.83 -10.25
C LEU A 349 -15.48 -1.01 -9.15
N TYR A 350 -14.43 -1.53 -8.50
CA TYR A 350 -13.61 -0.79 -7.55
C TYR A 350 -13.08 0.51 -8.16
N TRP A 351 -12.63 0.50 -9.41
CA TRP A 351 -12.15 1.71 -10.09
C TRP A 351 -13.27 2.71 -10.41
N TRP A 352 -14.54 2.27 -10.42
CA TRP A 352 -15.71 3.15 -10.51
C TRP A 352 -16.16 3.72 -9.16
N SER A 353 -15.58 3.28 -8.04
CA SER A 353 -15.85 3.85 -6.72
C SER A 353 -15.51 5.34 -6.63
N PHE A 354 -14.51 5.81 -7.41
CA PHE A 354 -14.16 7.23 -7.51
C PHE A 354 -15.29 8.07 -8.11
N LEU A 355 -16.01 7.55 -9.12
CA LEU A 355 -17.21 8.20 -9.64
C LEU A 355 -18.35 8.13 -8.62
N CYS A 356 -18.54 6.99 -7.97
CA CYS A 356 -19.53 6.84 -6.90
C CYS A 356 -19.30 7.87 -5.79
N ARG A 357 -18.04 8.11 -5.41
CA ARG A 357 -17.66 9.12 -4.42
C ARG A 357 -18.05 10.52 -4.87
N MET A 358 -17.85 10.86 -6.15
CA MET A 358 -18.27 12.15 -6.69
C MET A 358 -19.80 12.31 -6.64
N ILE A 359 -20.54 11.25 -6.99
CA ILE A 359 -22.01 11.22 -6.88
C ILE A 359 -22.45 11.46 -5.43
N PHE A 360 -21.81 10.81 -4.45
CA PHE A 360 -22.12 11.00 -3.02
C PHE A 360 -21.79 12.39 -2.49
N ILE A 361 -20.79 13.07 -3.06
CA ILE A 361 -20.48 14.48 -2.72
C ILE A 361 -21.53 15.40 -3.32
N LEU A 362 -21.90 15.19 -4.59
CA LEU A 362 -22.79 16.08 -5.33
C LEU A 362 -24.27 15.90 -4.97
N ALA A 363 -24.73 14.70 -4.62
CA ALA A 363 -26.13 14.41 -4.31
C ALA A 363 -26.73 15.35 -3.23
N PRO A 364 -26.15 15.49 -2.02
CA PRO A 364 -26.69 16.41 -1.03
C PRO A 364 -26.51 17.88 -1.43
N VAL A 365 -25.48 18.23 -2.21
CA VAL A 365 -25.26 19.60 -2.72
C VAL A 365 -26.37 20.00 -3.70
N LEU A 366 -26.70 19.12 -4.64
CA LEU A 366 -27.74 19.36 -5.65
C LEU A 366 -29.11 19.56 -4.99
N PHE A 367 -29.43 18.73 -3.99
CA PHE A 367 -30.66 18.90 -3.22
C PHE A 367 -30.65 20.20 -2.40
N ALA A 368 -29.57 20.49 -1.68
CA ALA A 368 -29.49 21.62 -0.77
C ALA A 368 -29.47 22.99 -1.45
N LEU A 369 -28.86 23.11 -2.64
CA LEU A 369 -28.80 24.35 -3.41
C LEU A 369 -30.00 24.54 -4.33
N PHE A 370 -30.44 23.48 -5.00
CA PHE A 370 -31.38 23.61 -6.12
C PHE A 370 -32.73 22.92 -5.88
N GLY A 371 -32.92 22.27 -4.72
CA GLY A 371 -34.09 21.43 -4.49
C GLY A 371 -34.16 20.23 -5.43
N PHE A 372 -33.05 19.85 -6.06
CA PHE A 372 -32.98 18.76 -7.01
C PHE A 372 -33.14 17.43 -6.26
N ARG A 373 -34.30 16.78 -6.39
CA ARG A 373 -34.64 15.57 -5.65
C ARG A 373 -34.04 14.33 -6.32
N LEU A 374 -33.10 13.65 -5.65
CA LEU A 374 -32.52 12.37 -6.09
C LEU A 374 -33.12 11.16 -5.37
N VAL A 375 -33.71 11.38 -4.20
CA VAL A 375 -34.31 10.35 -3.35
C VAL A 375 -35.67 10.87 -2.92
N GLU A 376 -36.71 10.08 -3.17
CA GLU A 376 -38.09 10.36 -2.78
C GLU A 376 -38.45 9.48 -1.56
N CYS A 377 -38.37 10.05 -0.37
CA CYS A 377 -38.75 9.36 0.86
C CYS A 377 -39.05 10.36 1.99
N GLY A 378 -39.83 9.92 2.97
CA GLY A 378 -39.99 10.60 4.24
C GLY A 378 -38.76 10.45 5.15
N PHE A 379 -38.64 11.34 6.13
CA PHE A 379 -37.55 11.33 7.10
C PHE A 379 -37.50 10.02 7.92
N TRP A 380 -38.64 9.57 8.43
CA TRP A 380 -38.70 8.36 9.25
C TRP A 380 -38.45 7.08 8.45
N GLU A 381 -38.95 7.02 7.21
CA GLU A 381 -38.66 5.91 6.29
C GLU A 381 -37.15 5.82 6.06
N LEU A 382 -36.51 6.94 5.75
CA LEU A 382 -35.06 7.00 5.59
C LEU A 382 -34.35 6.49 6.85
N LEU A 383 -34.71 6.97 8.04
CA LEU A 383 -34.07 6.50 9.27
C LEU A 383 -34.26 5.00 9.52
N ILE A 384 -35.43 4.44 9.22
CA ILE A 384 -35.71 3.01 9.45
C ILE A 384 -34.86 2.13 8.53
N PHE A 385 -34.69 2.51 7.27
CA PHE A 385 -33.95 1.69 6.29
C PHE A 385 -32.44 2.01 6.25
N TRP A 386 -32.06 3.29 6.27
CA TRP A 386 -30.68 3.73 6.13
C TRP A 386 -29.88 3.62 7.44
N LEU A 387 -30.44 4.02 8.58
CA LEU A 387 -29.63 4.14 9.80
C LEU A 387 -29.10 2.78 10.29
N PRO A 388 -29.91 1.69 10.38
CA PRO A 388 -29.41 0.39 10.80
C PRO A 388 -28.39 -0.19 9.83
N SER A 389 -28.62 -0.05 8.52
CA SER A 389 -27.68 -0.54 7.50
C SER A 389 -26.34 0.22 7.59
N HIS A 390 -26.37 1.54 7.70
CA HIS A 390 -25.18 2.39 7.83
C HIS A 390 -24.38 2.13 9.12
N LEU A 391 -25.06 1.95 10.26
CA LEU A 391 -24.39 1.65 11.54
C LEU A 391 -23.74 0.26 11.51
N SER A 392 -24.47 -0.75 11.05
CA SER A 392 -23.92 -2.11 10.94
C SER A 392 -22.75 -2.17 9.95
N TYR A 393 -22.84 -1.43 8.84
CA TYR A 393 -21.77 -1.32 7.84
C TYR A 393 -20.46 -0.81 8.46
N ARG A 394 -20.53 0.22 9.32
CA ARG A 394 -19.34 0.77 9.98
C ARG A 394 -18.63 -0.26 10.86
N VAL A 395 -19.40 -1.01 11.65
CA VAL A 395 -18.87 -2.08 12.52
C VAL A 395 -18.26 -3.21 11.67
N SER A 396 -18.93 -3.60 10.59
CA SER A 396 -18.44 -4.66 9.72
C SER A 396 -17.16 -4.28 8.95
N VAL A 397 -16.97 -3.00 8.59
CA VAL A 397 -15.70 -2.57 7.96
C VAL A 397 -14.52 -2.68 8.93
N GLU A 398 -14.71 -2.35 10.21
CA GLU A 398 -13.67 -2.48 11.24
C GLU A 398 -13.24 -3.94 11.42
N TYR A 399 -14.21 -4.84 11.49
CA TYR A 399 -13.99 -6.29 11.51
C TYR A 399 -13.32 -6.85 10.24
N LEU A 400 -13.61 -6.25 9.08
CA LEU A 400 -13.06 -6.68 7.81
C LEU A 400 -11.58 -6.29 7.67
N SER A 401 -11.23 -5.06 8.06
CA SER A 401 -9.93 -4.47 7.78
C SER A 401 -8.85 -4.73 8.82
N GLY A 402 -9.19 -5.34 9.96
CA GLY A 402 -8.23 -5.58 11.05
C GLY A 402 -7.57 -4.27 11.53
N ASN A 403 -8.35 -3.19 11.59
CA ASN A 403 -7.90 -1.82 11.91
C ASN A 403 -6.89 -1.20 10.94
N ILE A 404 -6.59 -1.81 9.79
CA ILE A 404 -5.74 -1.20 8.76
C ILE A 404 -6.46 -0.04 8.06
N ARG A 405 -7.79 -0.15 7.93
CA ARG A 405 -8.63 0.81 7.19
C ARG A 405 -9.99 1.01 7.87
N ASN A 406 -10.46 2.24 7.94
CA ASN A 406 -11.84 2.52 8.36
C ASN A 406 -12.62 3.28 7.28
N VAL A 407 -13.94 3.38 7.44
CA VAL A 407 -14.84 4.04 6.47
C VAL A 407 -14.42 5.49 6.21
N ARG A 408 -14.04 6.23 7.26
CA ARG A 408 -13.59 7.63 7.16
C ARG A 408 -12.36 7.74 6.27
N TRP A 409 -11.36 6.90 6.49
CA TRP A 409 -10.10 6.97 5.79
C TRP A 409 -10.21 6.56 4.33
N SER A 410 -10.99 5.51 4.03
CA SER A 410 -11.30 5.15 2.64
C SER A 410 -11.94 6.31 1.89
N GLN A 411 -12.91 6.99 2.50
CA GLN A 411 -13.55 8.14 1.85
C GLN A 411 -12.61 9.34 1.65
N ILE A 412 -11.68 9.59 2.57
CA ILE A 412 -10.67 10.64 2.41
C ILE A 412 -9.78 10.33 1.21
N ILE A 413 -9.28 9.10 1.10
CA ILE A 413 -8.46 8.64 -0.03
C ILE A 413 -9.23 8.75 -1.35
N ASP A 414 -10.48 8.27 -1.38
CA ASP A 414 -11.31 8.34 -2.58
C ASP A 414 -11.59 9.79 -2.99
N THR A 415 -11.83 10.69 -2.01
CA THR A 415 -12.04 12.12 -2.28
C THR A 415 -10.79 12.79 -2.84
N ILE A 416 -9.61 12.40 -2.36
CA ILE A 416 -8.31 12.90 -2.84
C ILE A 416 -8.10 12.52 -4.31
N LEU A 417 -8.39 11.28 -4.67
CA LEU A 417 -8.08 10.72 -5.99
C LEU A 417 -9.19 10.91 -7.03
N ALA A 418 -10.46 11.03 -6.61
CA ALA A 418 -11.61 10.96 -7.51
C ALA A 418 -11.56 11.90 -8.72
N PRO A 419 -11.22 13.20 -8.58
CA PRO A 419 -11.18 14.10 -9.74
C PRO A 419 -10.20 13.69 -10.84
N TYR A 420 -9.19 12.88 -10.51
CA TYR A 420 -8.11 12.51 -11.42
C TYR A 420 -8.28 11.13 -12.03
N LEU A 421 -9.12 10.26 -11.45
CA LEU A 421 -9.30 8.88 -11.90
C LEU A 421 -10.56 8.68 -12.75
N ILE A 422 -11.60 9.51 -12.59
CA ILE A 422 -12.88 9.33 -13.31
C ILE A 422 -12.68 9.30 -14.83
N ILE A 423 -11.99 10.30 -15.40
CA ILE A 423 -11.81 10.38 -16.86
C ILE A 423 -10.97 9.21 -17.39
N PRO A 424 -9.79 8.88 -16.82
CA PRO A 424 -9.02 7.72 -17.26
C PRO A 424 -9.79 6.39 -17.18
N VAL A 425 -10.55 6.17 -16.09
CA VAL A 425 -11.39 4.97 -15.92
C VAL A 425 -12.47 4.89 -16.99
N LEU A 426 -13.15 6.01 -17.26
CA LEU A 426 -14.18 6.09 -18.29
C LEU A 426 -13.60 5.78 -19.67
N LEU A 427 -12.49 6.42 -20.04
CA LEU A 427 -11.83 6.24 -21.34
C LEU A 427 -11.42 4.78 -21.57
N GLU A 428 -10.83 4.14 -20.57
CA GLU A 428 -10.45 2.73 -20.69
C GLU A 428 -11.67 1.82 -20.79
N SER A 429 -12.70 2.08 -19.99
CA SER A 429 -13.92 1.26 -19.99
C SER A 429 -14.65 1.27 -21.34
N VAL A 430 -14.50 2.32 -22.14
CA VAL A 430 -15.06 2.41 -23.51
C VAL A 430 -14.09 1.96 -24.61
N GLY A 431 -12.93 1.40 -24.25
CA GLY A 431 -11.94 0.85 -25.19
C GLY A 431 -10.94 1.86 -25.76
N ILE A 432 -10.84 3.07 -25.19
CA ILE A 432 -9.84 4.05 -25.59
C ILE A 432 -8.57 3.80 -24.77
N HIS A 433 -7.70 2.91 -25.25
CA HIS A 433 -6.50 2.44 -24.56
C HIS A 433 -5.37 3.50 -24.49
N GLN A 434 -4.52 3.41 -23.47
CA GLN A 434 -3.35 4.29 -23.36
C GLN A 434 -2.22 3.79 -24.25
N GLN A 435 -1.90 4.53 -25.31
CA GLN A 435 -0.86 4.09 -26.25
C GLN A 435 0.58 4.41 -25.81
N LYS A 436 0.79 5.39 -24.92
CA LYS A 436 2.13 5.81 -24.50
C LYS A 436 2.24 5.97 -22.98
N PHE A 437 3.26 5.31 -22.42
CA PHE A 437 3.60 5.34 -21.01
C PHE A 437 4.90 6.13 -20.78
N LYS A 438 4.97 6.86 -19.68
CA LYS A 438 6.20 7.47 -19.17
C LYS A 438 6.54 6.83 -17.82
N VAL A 439 7.69 6.17 -17.75
CA VAL A 439 8.17 5.53 -16.52
C VAL A 439 8.22 6.53 -15.38
N THR A 440 7.69 6.12 -14.22
CA THR A 440 7.67 6.97 -13.02
C THR A 440 9.10 7.23 -12.55
N ASP A 441 9.48 8.49 -12.39
CA ASP A 441 10.79 8.84 -11.84
C ASP A 441 10.85 8.39 -10.36
N LYS A 442 11.61 7.33 -10.09
CA LYS A 442 11.85 6.80 -8.73
C LYS A 442 12.94 7.58 -7.99
N LYS A 443 13.55 8.61 -8.58
CA LYS A 443 14.52 9.47 -7.87
C LYS A 443 13.80 10.32 -6.84
N LYS A 444 14.19 10.17 -5.57
CA LYS A 444 13.72 11.03 -4.48
C LYS A 444 14.30 12.43 -4.66
N ARG A 445 13.49 13.36 -5.16
CA ARG A 445 13.85 14.78 -5.25
C ARG A 445 13.39 15.50 -3.99
N ARG A 446 14.06 16.61 -3.66
CA ARG A 446 13.62 17.55 -2.62
C ARG A 446 12.21 18.02 -2.98
N GLN A 447 11.22 17.55 -2.23
CA GLN A 447 9.81 17.74 -2.56
C GLN A 447 9.42 19.19 -2.33
N LYS A 448 9.03 19.90 -3.40
CA LYS A 448 8.30 21.17 -3.30
C LYS A 448 6.81 20.86 -3.11
N THR A 449 6.08 21.77 -2.48
CA THR A 449 4.61 21.71 -2.35
C THR A 449 3.94 21.45 -3.70
N ALA A 450 2.83 20.70 -3.70
CA ALA A 450 2.19 20.30 -4.96
C ALA A 450 1.72 21.54 -5.74
N GLY A 451 1.73 21.44 -7.08
CA GLY A 451 1.31 22.54 -7.95
C GLY A 451 -0.15 22.95 -7.67
N ALA A 452 -0.41 24.26 -7.68
CA ALA A 452 -1.72 24.83 -7.35
C ALA A 452 -2.89 24.22 -8.14
N ARG A 453 -2.63 23.69 -9.34
CA ARG A 453 -3.61 22.98 -10.17
C ARG A 453 -4.32 21.83 -9.46
N TYR A 454 -3.63 21.11 -8.57
CA TYR A 454 -4.22 19.95 -7.87
C TYR A 454 -5.16 20.36 -6.72
N LEU A 455 -5.19 21.65 -6.35
CA LEU A 455 -6.11 22.17 -5.34
C LEU A 455 -7.44 22.61 -5.95
N ILE A 456 -7.49 22.91 -7.25
CA ILE A 456 -8.64 23.53 -7.91
C ILE A 456 -9.90 22.67 -7.82
N PRO A 457 -9.89 21.36 -8.17
CA PRO A 457 -11.11 20.56 -8.14
C PRO A 457 -11.70 20.47 -6.73
N HIS A 458 -10.86 20.25 -5.73
CA HIS A 458 -11.26 20.16 -4.33
C HIS A 458 -11.74 21.50 -3.77
N GLY A 459 -11.10 22.61 -4.15
CA GLY A 459 -11.50 23.95 -3.76
C GLY A 459 -12.90 24.31 -4.28
N ILE A 460 -13.22 23.98 -5.54
CA ILE A 460 -14.56 24.17 -6.11
C ILE A 460 -15.59 23.37 -5.32
N LEU A 461 -15.32 22.09 -5.03
CA LEU A 461 -16.22 21.24 -4.26
C LEU A 461 -16.44 21.74 -2.82
N ILE A 462 -15.41 22.29 -2.17
CA ILE A 462 -15.54 22.94 -0.86
C ILE A 462 -16.48 24.14 -0.95
N LEU A 463 -16.28 25.03 -1.93
CA LEU A 463 -17.10 26.22 -2.10
C LEU A 463 -18.57 25.84 -2.33
N LEU A 464 -18.83 24.87 -3.21
CA LEU A 464 -20.18 24.37 -3.47
C LEU A 464 -20.80 23.73 -2.23
N THR A 465 -20.05 22.90 -1.49
CA THR A 465 -20.55 22.23 -0.28
C THR A 465 -20.82 23.23 0.85
N ALA A 466 -19.95 24.23 1.02
CA ALA A 466 -20.12 25.28 2.02
C ALA A 466 -21.32 26.19 1.66
N ALA A 467 -21.46 26.58 0.39
CA ALA A 467 -22.63 27.33 -0.08
C ALA A 467 -23.92 26.53 0.14
N ALA A 468 -23.91 25.23 -0.17
CA ALA A 468 -25.03 24.32 0.06
C ALA A 468 -25.42 24.26 1.54
N LEU A 469 -24.44 24.11 2.43
CA LEU A 469 -24.68 24.06 3.87
C LEU A 469 -25.26 25.38 4.41
N LEU A 470 -24.67 26.51 4.02
CA LEU A 470 -25.15 27.83 4.43
C LEU A 470 -26.57 28.12 3.92
N HIS A 471 -26.81 27.87 2.63
CA HIS A 471 -28.13 28.04 2.01
C HIS A 471 -29.19 27.16 2.68
N PHE A 472 -28.86 25.88 2.90
CA PHE A 472 -29.81 24.90 3.40
C PHE A 472 -30.14 25.05 4.88
N VAL A 473 -29.24 25.61 5.70
CA VAL A 473 -29.47 25.85 7.13
C VAL A 473 -30.16 27.20 7.37
N ARG A 474 -29.95 28.19 6.50
CA ARG A 474 -30.48 29.54 6.68
C ARG A 474 -32.00 29.54 6.87
N GLY A 475 -32.45 30.15 7.97
CA GLY A 475 -33.87 30.30 8.29
C GLY A 475 -34.55 29.05 8.86
N LYS A 476 -33.82 27.95 9.09
CA LYS A 476 -34.36 26.74 9.73
C LYS A 476 -34.12 26.75 11.24
N TYR A 477 -35.18 26.46 12.00
CA TYR A 477 -35.15 26.37 13.45
C TYR A 477 -36.06 25.22 13.94
N GLY A 478 -35.87 24.75 15.17
CA GLY A 478 -36.71 23.71 15.77
C GLY A 478 -36.75 22.41 14.95
N MET A 479 -37.96 21.87 14.73
CA MET A 479 -38.17 20.61 13.99
C MET A 479 -37.68 20.65 12.54
N ALA A 480 -37.62 21.82 11.90
CA ALA A 480 -37.10 21.94 10.55
C ALA A 480 -35.61 21.54 10.46
N LEU A 481 -34.83 21.77 11.53
CA LEU A 481 -33.44 21.30 11.62
C LEU A 481 -33.36 19.79 11.82
N VAL A 482 -34.27 19.21 12.61
CA VAL A 482 -34.34 17.75 12.81
C VAL A 482 -34.59 17.05 11.48
N TYR A 483 -35.60 17.47 10.71
CA TYR A 483 -35.87 16.89 9.39
C TYR A 483 -34.75 17.14 8.37
N SER A 484 -33.97 18.22 8.55
CA SER A 484 -32.83 18.55 7.69
C SER A 484 -31.52 17.86 8.10
N SER A 485 -31.50 17.19 9.25
CA SER A 485 -30.27 16.69 9.89
C SER A 485 -29.48 15.71 9.02
N VAL A 486 -30.16 14.85 8.25
CA VAL A 486 -29.49 13.85 7.38
C VAL A 486 -28.67 14.53 6.27
N ILE A 487 -29.24 15.55 5.62
CA ILE A 487 -28.53 16.30 4.57
C ILE A 487 -27.41 17.14 5.18
N ILE A 488 -27.65 17.79 6.33
CA ILE A 488 -26.61 18.55 7.06
C ILE A 488 -25.45 17.63 7.45
N PHE A 489 -25.76 16.42 7.94
CA PHE A 489 -24.78 15.40 8.28
C PHE A 489 -23.90 15.04 7.07
N TRP A 490 -24.51 14.72 5.92
CA TRP A 490 -23.75 14.36 4.72
C TRP A 490 -22.93 15.53 4.16
N LEU A 491 -23.47 16.75 4.15
CA LEU A 491 -22.72 17.95 3.75
C LEU A 491 -21.51 18.20 4.67
N GLY A 492 -21.68 18.12 5.99
CA GLY A 492 -20.59 18.28 6.94
C GLY A 492 -19.54 17.18 6.85
N TYR A 493 -19.99 15.94 6.66
CA TYR A 493 -19.12 14.78 6.51
C TYR A 493 -18.30 14.84 5.21
N ASN A 494 -18.92 15.23 4.09
CA ASN A 494 -18.23 15.44 2.82
C ASN A 494 -17.28 16.64 2.87
N LEU A 495 -17.69 17.75 3.49
CA LEU A 495 -16.85 18.94 3.70
C LEU A 495 -15.57 18.58 4.46
N THR A 496 -15.68 17.72 5.48
CA THR A 496 -14.53 17.22 6.21
C THR A 496 -13.55 16.49 5.29
N ALA A 497 -14.01 15.51 4.51
CA ALA A 497 -13.14 14.77 3.59
C ALA A 497 -12.49 15.68 2.53
N LEU A 498 -13.22 16.70 2.06
CA LEU A 498 -12.70 17.70 1.12
C LEU A 498 -11.62 18.59 1.75
N ILE A 499 -11.76 18.98 3.01
CA ILE A 499 -10.71 19.70 3.75
C ILE A 499 -9.44 18.86 3.84
N TYR A 500 -9.56 17.56 4.15
CA TYR A 500 -8.42 16.64 4.11
C TYR A 500 -7.77 16.57 2.74
N ALA A 501 -8.57 16.56 1.68
CA ALA A 501 -8.04 16.52 0.34
C ALA A 501 -7.24 17.79 -0.01
N VAL A 502 -7.70 18.96 0.41
CA VAL A 502 -6.93 20.20 0.29
C VAL A 502 -5.66 20.17 1.13
N LEU A 503 -5.72 19.73 2.39
CA LEU A 503 -4.53 19.60 3.26
C LEU A 503 -3.51 18.64 2.66
N PHE A 504 -3.96 17.52 2.10
CA PHE A 504 -3.10 16.58 1.39
C PHE A 504 -2.44 17.24 0.18
N MET A 505 -3.22 17.93 -0.66
CA MET A 505 -2.74 18.58 -1.88
C MET A 505 -1.83 19.77 -1.62
N MET A 506 -1.96 20.45 -0.48
CA MET A 506 -0.99 21.48 -0.08
C MET A 506 0.43 20.90 0.06
N GLY A 507 0.57 19.60 0.33
CA GLY A 507 1.85 18.92 0.41
C GLY A 507 2.69 19.33 1.62
N ARG A 508 3.90 18.80 1.69
CA ARG A 508 4.91 19.10 2.70
C ARG A 508 6.30 19.00 2.07
N GLU A 509 7.27 19.77 2.55
CA GLU A 509 8.65 19.65 2.08
C GLU A 509 9.40 18.55 2.83
N SER A 510 9.98 17.60 2.09
CA SER A 510 10.93 16.65 2.66
C SER A 510 12.34 17.23 2.65
N ARG A 511 12.97 17.27 3.83
CA ARG A 511 14.35 17.74 4.03
C ARG A 511 15.37 16.60 4.03
N ARG A 512 14.93 15.34 4.01
CA ARG A 512 15.80 14.15 4.10
C ARG A 512 15.83 13.39 2.78
N ILE A 513 17.02 12.90 2.42
CA ILE A 513 17.24 12.05 1.25
C ILE A 513 16.99 10.58 1.67
N SER A 514 17.67 10.08 2.70
CA SER A 514 17.43 8.74 3.25
C SER A 514 16.26 8.71 4.25
N ASP A 515 15.48 7.63 4.23
CA ASP A 515 14.46 7.36 5.25
C ASP A 515 15.11 6.67 6.45
N ARG A 516 14.66 7.03 7.66
CA ARG A 516 15.14 6.44 8.91
C ARG A 516 14.13 5.43 9.42
N ILE A 517 14.63 4.27 9.83
CA ILE A 517 13.84 3.14 10.31
C ILE A 517 14.23 2.89 11.77
N GLY A 518 13.24 2.67 12.62
CA GLY A 518 13.49 2.28 14.00
C GLY A 518 14.15 0.90 14.03
N ALA A 519 15.33 0.82 14.64
CA ALA A 519 16.11 -0.41 14.74
C ALA A 519 16.86 -0.39 16.07
N VAL A 520 16.70 -1.45 16.86
CA VAL A 520 17.39 -1.62 18.14
C VAL A 520 18.34 -2.79 18.01
N GLU A 521 19.59 -2.48 17.68
CA GLU A 521 20.68 -3.42 17.49
C GLU A 521 21.82 -3.06 18.42
N LYS A 522 22.65 -4.05 18.77
CA LYS A 522 23.84 -3.81 19.58
C LYS A 522 24.84 -2.97 18.80
N ALA A 523 25.37 -1.93 19.44
CA ALA A 523 26.37 -1.05 18.87
C ALA A 523 27.58 -0.92 19.81
N GLU A 524 28.78 -1.11 19.26
CA GLU A 524 30.04 -0.84 19.95
C GLU A 524 30.66 0.42 19.34
N ILE A 525 30.90 1.42 20.17
CA ILE A 525 31.37 2.75 19.77
C ILE A 525 32.84 2.89 20.16
N THR A 526 33.71 3.05 19.18
CA THR A 526 35.15 3.24 19.40
C THR A 526 35.52 4.71 19.23
N VAL A 527 35.84 5.38 20.34
CA VAL A 527 36.23 6.80 20.39
C VAL A 527 37.55 6.92 21.16
N GLY A 528 38.58 7.48 20.53
CA GLY A 528 39.88 7.70 21.18
C GLY A 528 40.54 6.43 21.72
N GLY A 529 40.38 5.30 21.00
CA GLY A 529 40.91 3.99 21.38
C GLY A 529 40.13 3.26 22.50
N ARG A 530 38.98 3.79 22.92
CA ARG A 530 38.10 3.17 23.94
C ARG A 530 36.80 2.71 23.32
N ILE A 531 36.31 1.56 23.79
CA ILE A 531 35.07 0.95 23.34
C ILE A 531 33.98 1.24 24.36
N TRP A 532 32.83 1.67 23.88
CA TRP A 532 31.62 1.93 24.65
C TRP A 532 30.47 1.10 24.10
N SER A 533 29.62 0.59 24.99
CA SER A 533 28.46 -0.21 24.59
C SER A 533 27.22 0.67 24.49
N GLY A 534 26.41 0.42 23.48
CA GLY A 534 25.14 1.09 23.28
C GLY A 534 24.22 0.29 22.37
N GLU A 535 23.08 0.90 22.07
CA GLU A 535 22.08 0.35 21.17
C GLU A 535 21.70 1.40 20.13
N THR A 536 21.40 0.94 18.92
CA THR A 536 20.79 1.80 17.92
C THR A 536 19.36 2.16 18.33
N VAL A 537 18.91 3.34 17.92
CA VAL A 537 17.53 3.81 18.08
C VAL A 537 16.84 3.87 16.72
N ASP A 538 17.53 4.47 15.75
CA ASP A 538 17.14 4.46 14.35
C ASP A 538 18.37 4.39 13.45
N VAL A 539 18.17 3.83 12.26
CA VAL A 539 19.19 3.63 11.23
C VAL A 539 18.68 4.11 9.87
N SER A 540 19.60 4.52 9.02
CA SER A 540 19.40 4.86 7.62
C SER A 540 20.71 4.64 6.88
N GLU A 541 20.66 4.65 5.55
CA GLU A 541 21.86 4.46 4.71
C GLU A 541 23.01 5.40 5.10
N GLU A 542 22.70 6.67 5.40
CA GLU A 542 23.69 7.73 5.68
C GLU A 542 23.77 8.17 7.14
N GLY A 543 22.96 7.60 8.04
CA GLY A 543 22.86 8.13 9.40
C GLY A 543 22.31 7.15 10.43
N ILE A 544 22.73 7.37 11.67
CA ILE A 544 22.40 6.53 12.81
C ILE A 544 22.04 7.39 14.03
N ALA A 545 21.15 6.89 14.87
CA ALA A 545 20.93 7.38 16.23
C ALA A 545 21.24 6.26 17.22
N LEU A 546 21.93 6.60 18.30
CA LEU A 546 22.45 5.68 19.30
C LEU A 546 22.05 6.14 20.70
N ARG A 547 21.75 5.18 21.56
CA ARG A 547 21.72 5.36 23.00
C ARG A 547 22.91 4.60 23.59
N ILE A 548 23.82 5.34 24.20
CA ILE A 548 25.06 4.82 24.77
C ILE A 548 24.86 4.72 26.27
N THR A 549 25.05 3.51 26.79
CA THR A 549 25.01 3.26 28.21
C THR A 549 26.35 3.69 28.78
N ASP A 550 26.35 4.74 29.60
CA ASP A 550 27.51 5.09 30.40
C ASP A 550 27.35 4.32 31.73
N PRO A 551 28.11 3.24 31.99
CA PRO A 551 28.00 2.50 33.25
C PRO A 551 28.41 3.33 34.49
N GLY A 552 28.70 4.62 34.32
CA GLY A 552 29.28 5.46 35.35
C GLY A 552 30.76 5.16 35.43
N ALA A 553 31.58 6.07 34.92
CA ALA A 553 33.02 6.14 35.22
C ALA A 553 33.70 4.76 35.36
N GLY A 554 33.66 3.91 34.33
CA GLY A 554 34.31 2.59 34.39
C GLY A 554 35.76 2.72 34.84
N GLU A 555 36.11 2.04 35.95
CA GLU A 555 37.39 1.89 36.68
C GLU A 555 38.37 3.08 36.82
N ASN A 556 38.16 4.21 36.13
CA ASN A 556 39.13 5.27 35.88
C ASN A 556 38.50 6.69 35.75
N GLY A 557 37.23 6.90 36.10
CA GLY A 557 36.72 8.26 36.35
C GLY A 557 36.41 9.16 35.14
N LYS A 558 36.48 8.68 33.88
CA LYS A 558 36.23 9.53 32.69
C LYS A 558 34.88 9.23 32.02
N GLU A 559 34.07 10.28 31.89
CA GLU A 559 32.74 10.29 31.25
C GLU A 559 32.82 10.10 29.73
N PHE A 560 31.85 9.42 29.14
CA PHE A 560 31.71 9.38 27.67
C PHE A 560 31.46 10.80 27.15
N ARG A 561 32.30 11.28 26.22
CA ARG A 561 32.10 12.59 25.60
C ARG A 561 32.55 12.56 24.14
N ILE A 562 31.62 12.90 23.27
CA ILE A 562 31.87 13.13 21.85
C ILE A 562 31.29 14.48 21.43
N ARG A 563 32.08 15.33 20.77
CA ARG A 563 31.65 16.66 20.31
C ARG A 563 31.12 16.57 18.89
N ARG A 564 30.28 17.55 18.52
CA ARG A 564 29.81 17.70 17.14
C ARG A 564 31.01 17.88 16.21
N GLY A 565 31.04 17.12 15.12
CA GLY A 565 32.12 17.08 14.14
C GLY A 565 33.23 16.07 14.45
N GLU A 566 33.28 15.49 15.65
CA GLU A 566 34.28 14.44 15.96
C GLU A 566 33.94 13.13 15.22
N THR A 567 34.99 12.48 14.72
CA THR A 567 34.93 11.22 14.00
C THR A 567 35.14 10.04 14.95
N PHE A 568 34.46 8.93 14.69
CA PHE A 568 34.54 7.72 15.48
C PHE A 568 34.11 6.50 14.66
N SER A 569 34.38 5.30 15.17
CA SER A 569 33.97 4.06 14.51
C SER A 569 32.84 3.39 15.30
N ILE A 570 31.93 2.73 14.58
CA ILE A 570 30.79 2.04 15.16
C ILE A 570 30.75 0.62 14.58
N THR A 571 30.76 -0.40 15.42
CA THR A 571 30.40 -1.76 15.01
C THR A 571 28.95 -1.99 15.37
N VAL A 572 28.09 -2.22 14.37
CA VAL A 572 26.70 -2.62 14.61
C VAL A 572 26.58 -4.12 14.38
N THR A 573 26.05 -4.83 15.37
CA THR A 573 25.85 -6.29 15.33
C THR A 573 24.37 -6.60 15.48
N ALA A 574 23.79 -7.12 14.39
CA ALA A 574 22.44 -7.69 14.34
C ALA A 574 22.51 -9.22 14.41
N LYS A 575 21.36 -9.89 14.43
CA LYS A 575 21.26 -11.35 14.56
C LYS A 575 22.07 -12.13 13.50
N TYR A 576 22.07 -11.66 12.26
CA TYR A 576 22.72 -12.36 11.12
C TYR A 576 23.83 -11.55 10.47
N TYR A 577 24.02 -10.29 10.88
CA TYR A 577 24.84 -9.33 10.15
C TYR A 577 25.70 -8.52 11.12
N ARG A 578 26.89 -8.17 10.66
CA ARG A 578 27.80 -7.26 11.37
C ARG A 578 28.38 -6.28 10.36
N ALA A 579 28.36 -5.00 10.71
CA ALA A 579 28.91 -3.93 9.88
C ALA A 579 29.75 -2.96 10.71
N LEU A 580 30.94 -2.64 10.22
CA LEU A 580 31.82 -1.59 10.74
C LEU A 580 31.61 -0.29 9.94
N LEU A 581 31.35 0.79 10.67
CA LEU A 581 30.96 2.08 10.11
C LEU A 581 31.90 3.17 10.60
N ASN A 582 32.32 4.03 9.68
CA ASN A 582 32.92 5.33 9.99
C ASN A 582 31.81 6.33 10.27
N ALA A 583 31.91 7.09 11.36
CA ALA A 583 30.86 7.98 11.83
C ALA A 583 31.37 9.38 12.15
N VAL A 584 30.54 10.39 11.88
CA VAL A 584 30.78 11.79 12.24
C VAL A 584 29.65 12.29 13.12
N CYS A 585 29.97 12.73 14.34
CA CYS A 585 28.98 13.15 15.32
C CYS A 585 28.23 14.42 14.86
N ALA A 586 26.91 14.33 14.74
CA ALA A 586 26.05 15.44 14.35
C ALA A 586 25.41 16.15 15.56
N TYR A 587 25.01 15.38 16.57
CA TYR A 587 24.36 15.89 17.77
C TYR A 587 24.56 14.92 18.94
N THR A 588 24.69 15.48 20.14
CA THR A 588 24.82 14.73 21.39
C THR A 588 23.97 15.37 22.48
N ARG A 589 23.33 14.55 23.32
CA ARG A 589 22.52 14.99 24.47
C ARG A 589 22.61 13.97 25.58
N ARG A 590 22.86 14.43 26.80
CA ARG A 590 22.77 13.58 28.01
C ARG A 590 21.31 13.27 28.35
N GLU A 591 21.00 12.01 28.61
CA GLU A 591 19.67 11.58 29.05
C GLU A 591 19.56 11.64 30.58
N GLN A 592 18.34 11.83 31.11
CA GLN A 592 18.07 11.99 32.55
C GLN A 592 18.49 10.77 33.39
N GLY A 593 18.67 9.59 32.77
CA GLY A 593 19.09 8.34 33.42
C GLY A 593 20.59 8.05 33.39
N GLY A 594 21.44 9.00 32.99
CA GLY A 594 22.91 8.85 33.05
C GLY A 594 23.60 8.39 31.75
N GLY A 595 22.85 8.09 30.68
CA GLY A 595 23.40 7.74 29.36
C GLY A 595 23.49 8.92 28.38
N TRP A 596 23.95 8.63 27.16
CA TRP A 596 24.09 9.60 26.07
C TRP A 596 23.26 9.22 24.85
N PHE A 597 22.53 10.20 24.31
CA PHE A 597 21.91 10.11 23.00
C PHE A 597 22.81 10.78 21.96
N VAL A 598 23.27 10.02 20.98
CA VAL A 598 24.17 10.49 19.92
C VAL A 598 23.51 10.26 18.57
N THR A 599 23.61 11.24 17.68
CA THR A 599 23.29 11.04 16.26
C THR A 599 24.53 11.33 15.43
N ALA A 600 24.75 10.51 14.40
CA ALA A 600 25.90 10.64 13.53
C ALA A 600 25.51 10.38 12.07
N SER A 601 26.26 10.98 11.15
CA SER A 601 26.31 10.49 9.77
C SER A 601 27.25 9.30 9.71
N VAL A 602 26.90 8.26 8.96
CA VAL A 602 27.70 7.04 8.84
C VAL A 602 28.01 6.72 7.38
N SER A 603 29.16 6.08 7.18
CA SER A 603 29.54 5.44 5.93
C SER A 603 30.19 4.09 6.25
N PRO A 604 29.84 3.01 5.54
CA PRO A 604 30.53 1.73 5.67
C PRO A 604 32.04 1.85 5.43
N GLU A 605 32.85 1.03 6.11
CA GLU A 605 34.30 1.05 5.93
C GLU A 605 34.72 0.42 4.59
N ASP A 606 34.11 -0.72 4.24
CA ASP A 606 34.35 -1.41 2.98
C ASP A 606 33.05 -1.92 2.32
N GLU A 607 33.20 -2.63 1.20
CA GLU A 607 32.08 -3.19 0.45
C GLU A 607 31.35 -4.32 1.20
N THR A 608 32.06 -5.12 2.02
CA THR A 608 31.44 -6.17 2.84
C THR A 608 30.56 -5.53 3.92
N ASP A 609 31.07 -4.50 4.58
CA ASP A 609 30.33 -3.72 5.57
C ASP A 609 29.15 -2.99 4.93
N ARG A 610 29.29 -2.46 3.71
CA ARG A 610 28.18 -1.84 2.97
C ARG A 610 27.06 -2.84 2.73
N ARG A 611 27.40 -4.03 2.24
CA ARG A 611 26.43 -5.10 1.95
C ARG A 611 25.70 -5.53 3.22
N ASN A 612 26.43 -5.76 4.32
CA ASN A 612 25.86 -6.13 5.61
C ASN A 612 25.05 -4.99 6.23
N TRP A 613 25.48 -3.73 6.10
CA TRP A 613 24.77 -2.57 6.62
C TRP A 613 23.39 -2.42 5.98
N LEU A 614 23.30 -2.63 4.67
CA LEU A 614 22.02 -2.64 3.97
C LEU A 614 21.09 -3.76 4.47
N GLN A 615 21.63 -4.95 4.78
CA GLN A 615 20.82 -6.02 5.37
C GLN A 615 20.37 -5.69 6.80
N ILE A 616 21.26 -5.08 7.61
CA ILE A 616 20.88 -4.55 8.93
C ILE A 616 19.71 -3.57 8.76
N ILE A 617 19.71 -2.70 7.75
CA ILE A 617 18.61 -1.74 7.55
C ILE A 617 17.32 -2.44 7.07
N HIS A 618 17.40 -3.32 6.06
CA HIS A 618 16.24 -3.73 5.28
C HIS A 618 15.73 -5.15 5.54
N ASP A 619 16.56 -6.06 6.04
CA ASP A 619 16.14 -7.45 6.34
C ASP A 619 15.43 -7.53 7.70
N ARG A 620 14.32 -6.80 7.80
CA ARG A 620 13.50 -6.68 9.00
C ARG A 620 12.08 -6.28 8.66
N GLU A 621 11.21 -6.43 9.64
CA GLU A 621 9.93 -5.73 9.61
C GLU A 621 10.15 -4.25 9.91
N HIS A 622 9.67 -3.38 9.04
CA HIS A 622 9.86 -1.94 9.17
C HIS A 622 8.93 -1.34 10.23
N SER A 623 9.43 -0.33 10.98
CA SER A 623 8.78 0.27 12.15
C SER A 623 7.57 1.18 11.84
N LEU A 624 6.94 1.04 10.68
CA LEU A 624 5.81 1.87 10.28
C LEU A 624 4.50 1.35 10.91
N PRO A 625 3.51 2.23 11.18
CA PRO A 625 2.24 1.81 11.77
C PRO A 625 1.55 0.75 10.93
N ARG A 626 1.04 -0.29 11.60
CA ARG A 626 0.31 -1.41 10.95
C ARG A 626 -1.20 -1.27 11.10
N GLU A 627 -1.66 -0.51 12.09
CA GLU A 627 -3.06 -0.29 12.41
C GLU A 627 -3.32 1.20 12.63
N ILE A 628 -4.56 1.62 12.45
CA ILE A 628 -5.04 2.96 12.77
C ILE A 628 -5.17 3.09 14.29
N ASP A 629 -4.74 4.21 14.86
CA ASP A 629 -5.00 4.53 16.27
C ASP A 629 -6.52 4.69 16.53
N PRO A 630 -7.15 3.81 17.32
CA PRO A 630 -8.59 3.84 17.54
C PRO A 630 -9.07 5.04 18.35
N TRP A 631 -8.17 5.71 19.10
CA TRP A 631 -8.51 6.87 19.93
C TRP A 631 -8.38 8.21 19.18
N MET A 632 -7.94 8.16 17.92
CA MET A 632 -7.67 9.36 17.14
C MET A 632 -8.93 9.99 16.57
N THR A 633 -9.33 11.13 17.14
CA THR A 633 -10.49 11.88 16.65
C THR A 633 -10.16 12.72 15.42
N LEU A 634 -11.21 13.07 14.67
CA LEU A 634 -11.11 13.98 13.54
C LEU A 634 -10.51 15.34 13.93
N TYR A 635 -10.89 15.84 15.10
CA TYR A 635 -10.42 17.11 15.62
C TYR A 635 -8.91 17.06 15.93
N ASP A 636 -8.44 15.96 16.50
CA ASP A 636 -7.02 15.77 16.82
C ASP A 636 -6.17 15.79 15.55
N GLU A 637 -6.60 15.08 14.51
CA GLU A 637 -5.90 15.01 13.22
C GLU A 637 -5.87 16.38 12.50
N VAL A 638 -7.01 17.07 12.39
CA VAL A 638 -7.11 18.39 11.74
C VAL A 638 -6.29 19.42 12.53
N SER A 639 -6.44 19.46 13.85
CA SER A 639 -5.70 20.38 14.70
C SER A 639 -4.20 20.12 14.68
N ARG A 640 -3.77 18.84 14.60
CA ARG A 640 -2.37 18.45 14.41
C ARG A 640 -1.83 18.96 13.09
N ASN A 641 -2.56 18.76 11.99
CA ASN A 641 -2.20 19.26 10.66
C ASN A 641 -1.96 20.77 10.67
N ILE A 642 -2.94 21.53 11.19
CA ILE A 642 -2.88 22.99 11.22
C ILE A 642 -1.70 23.45 12.10
N ARG A 643 -1.57 22.90 13.33
CA ARG A 643 -0.50 23.28 14.27
C ARG A 643 0.90 22.99 13.72
N ARG A 644 1.12 21.82 13.10
CA ARG A 644 2.43 21.45 12.55
C ARG A 644 2.79 22.30 11.34
N ARG A 645 1.85 22.53 10.42
CA ARG A 645 2.07 23.43 9.26
C ARG A 645 2.41 24.86 9.70
N TRP A 646 1.78 25.34 10.77
CA TRP A 646 2.10 26.67 11.32
C TRP A 646 3.50 26.72 11.97
N ARG A 647 3.90 25.66 12.69
CA ARG A 647 5.26 25.53 13.24
C ARG A 647 6.32 25.49 12.14
N GLU A 648 6.13 24.70 11.09
CA GLU A 648 7.08 24.62 9.97
C GLU A 648 7.26 25.98 9.28
N ARG A 649 6.17 26.75 9.07
CA ARG A 649 6.26 28.12 8.53
C ARG A 649 7.06 29.06 9.43
N LYS A 650 6.87 28.98 10.76
CA LYS A 650 7.63 29.77 11.73
C LYS A 650 9.10 29.40 11.76
N GLU A 651 9.42 28.11 11.66
CA GLU A 651 10.80 27.68 11.52
C GLU A 651 11.40 28.24 10.24
N VAL A 652 10.79 28.06 9.06
CA VAL A 652 11.34 28.63 7.81
C VAL A 652 11.57 30.15 7.90
N SER A 653 10.66 30.89 8.54
CA SER A 653 10.82 32.33 8.76
C SER A 653 12.00 32.70 9.67
N ARG A 654 12.41 31.82 10.61
CA ARG A 654 13.53 32.04 11.54
C ARG A 654 14.91 31.72 10.94
N TRP A 655 14.96 31.01 9.82
CA TRP A 655 16.22 30.67 9.13
C TRP A 655 16.51 31.63 7.98
N ASN A 656 15.50 32.38 7.52
CA ASN A 656 15.61 33.41 6.48
C ASN A 656 15.79 34.84 7.05
N THR A 657 15.82 34.96 8.38
CA THR A 657 16.25 36.14 9.15
C THR A 657 17.49 35.76 9.91
#